data_AF-A0A1I8EPP1-F1
#
_entry.id   AF-A0A1I8EPP1-F1
#
_cell.length_a   1.000
_cell.length_b   1.000
_cell.length_c   1.000
_cell.angle_alpha   90.00
_cell.angle_beta   90.00
_cell.angle_gamma   90.00
#
_symmetry.space_group_name_H-M   'P 1'
#
loop_
_entity.id
_entity.type
_entity.pdbx_description
1 polymer ?
#
loop_
_entity_poly.entity_id
_entity_poly.type
_entity_poly.pdbx_seq_one_letter_code
_entity_poly.pdbx_strand_id
1 'polypeptide(L)'
;MPAVKGDGMRGLAVFISDIRNCKSKEAELKRINRELANIRSKFKGDKMIDGYQKKKYVCKLLFIFLLGNDIDFGHMEATNLLSSNKYTEKQIGYLFISVLINNNSDLIKLIIQSIKNDLQSRNPVHVNLALQCISNIGSKDMAEAFAQDLPKLLVSGDTIDFVKQSAALCLLKLFRICPDVLRPSEFSSRIVHLLNDQHLGVVTSAASLIEALSKKWPDEYKGCISLAISRLSRIVTAGYTDLQDYTYYFVPAPWLCVKLLRLLQNYPPPEDPSNKSRLMECLEGILNKAMDAPKSKKVQHSNAKNAVLFESIALIIHMDTEPSLLVRACNQLGTFLSHRETNLRYLALESMCLLATSEFSHEAVKRHQETIINSLKTERDVSVRQRAVDLLYAMCDRSNAAEIVFEMLSYLETADYSIREEMVKLVLSWFPGFIFEWRFTILVLKVAILAEKYATDYTWYVDVILKLIRIAGDYVSEEVWYRVIQIVVNREDVQGYAAKTVFEALQRPACHENMVKVGGYILGEFGNLIAGDARSSPQVQFELLHSKYHLCSIATRSLLLSTYVKFCNLFPEIKGMIQEVFRMDHNLRNPDAELQQRAVEYLQLSKVASPDVLATILEEMPPFPEKESSLLAKLKKSKPHVEELVNQAAEKKQRPTAMMNHDTKQTSGQLLDISPGLETKALVDIFSAPAAANGVQSTMAPTNGEPAVDNYPDVLKFATKNSGVLYEDSTIQIGYKLETRANLARLGMFYGNKTNYSFTDFSPSLFCSGILSTQLIAQCKAVDSTITGGSQVQQLINFVCEQEFHRCPLLHLIFTFSDVSNRQQSFDKTFALPIFINKFFEPTDMSSEQFFTRWKQLSQSTQENQKIFPAKLPIDREQIRTKLNGFGPRLLQEVDPNPENYVCAGIVNTKMQQIGTLIRLEPNKQAKMYRLTVRSSRDTVASHLCDILSQQF
;
A
#
# COMPACT_ATOMS: atom_id res chain seq x y z
N MET A 1 -26.96 -14.59 -35.57
CA MET A 1 -28.13 -14.05 -36.31
C MET A 1 -27.64 -12.95 -37.26
N PRO A 2 -28.19 -12.83 -38.47
CA PRO A 2 -27.93 -11.67 -39.33
C PRO A 2 -28.52 -10.40 -38.70
N ALA A 3 -27.86 -9.26 -38.89
CA ALA A 3 -28.35 -7.98 -38.38
C ALA A 3 -29.63 -7.56 -39.13
N VAL A 4 -30.74 -7.38 -38.40
CA VAL A 4 -32.02 -6.91 -38.95
C VAL A 4 -31.85 -5.47 -39.45
N LYS A 5 -31.87 -5.31 -40.78
CA LYS A 5 -31.96 -3.99 -41.44
C LYS A 5 -33.33 -3.37 -41.14
N GLY A 6 -33.41 -2.41 -40.22
CA GLY A 6 -34.66 -1.68 -39.96
C GLY A 6 -34.60 -0.63 -38.86
N ASP A 7 -34.07 -0.96 -37.68
CA ASP A 7 -34.33 -0.19 -36.44
C ASP A 7 -33.08 0.45 -35.78
N GLY A 8 -32.06 0.73 -36.60
CA GLY A 8 -30.85 1.41 -36.14
C GLY A 8 -31.12 2.87 -35.76
N MET A 9 -30.52 3.35 -34.66
CA MET A 9 -30.58 4.77 -34.25
C MET A 9 -29.90 5.69 -35.29
N ARG A 10 -30.60 6.03 -36.39
CA ARG A 10 -30.06 6.80 -37.51
C ARG A 10 -29.37 8.10 -37.06
N GLY A 11 -29.94 8.79 -36.08
CA GLY A 11 -29.36 10.02 -35.53
C GLY A 11 -28.12 9.84 -34.63
N LEU A 12 -27.84 8.64 -34.12
CA LEU A 12 -26.56 8.30 -33.48
C LEU A 12 -25.51 7.95 -34.55
N ALA A 13 -25.88 7.11 -35.53
CA ALA A 13 -25.00 6.75 -36.65
C ALA A 13 -24.53 7.97 -37.46
N VAL A 14 -25.44 8.92 -37.74
CA VAL A 14 -25.09 10.21 -38.37
C VAL A 14 -24.13 11.02 -37.49
N PHE A 15 -24.35 11.11 -36.18
CA PHE A 15 -23.45 11.85 -35.29
C PHE A 15 -22.04 11.21 -35.23
N ILE A 16 -21.94 9.88 -35.17
CA ILE A 16 -20.65 9.17 -35.24
C ILE A 16 -19.96 9.41 -36.60
N SER A 17 -20.72 9.47 -37.69
CA SER A 17 -20.21 9.82 -39.02
C SER A 17 -19.69 11.26 -39.06
N ASP A 18 -20.46 12.24 -38.56
CA ASP A 18 -20.06 13.65 -38.47
C ASP A 18 -18.73 13.81 -37.74
N ILE A 19 -18.57 13.12 -36.60
CA ILE A 19 -17.34 13.12 -35.78
C ILE A 19 -16.17 12.51 -36.55
N ARG A 20 -16.35 11.33 -37.17
CA ARG A 20 -15.30 10.69 -37.99
C ARG A 20 -14.90 11.49 -39.22
N ASN A 21 -15.77 12.35 -39.74
CA ASN A 21 -15.51 13.22 -40.87
C ASN A 21 -14.89 14.58 -40.47
N CYS A 22 -14.67 14.84 -39.16
CA CYS A 22 -14.00 16.05 -38.71
C CYS A 22 -12.50 16.00 -39.05
N LYS A 23 -12.01 17.01 -39.78
CA LYS A 23 -10.60 17.08 -40.22
C LYS A 23 -9.63 17.58 -39.13
N SER A 24 -10.13 18.08 -38.00
CA SER A 24 -9.32 18.58 -36.89
C SER A 24 -10.02 18.38 -35.54
N LYS A 25 -9.23 18.26 -34.47
CA LYS A 25 -9.72 18.10 -33.09
C LYS A 25 -10.57 19.29 -32.61
N GLU A 26 -10.30 20.49 -33.13
CA GLU A 26 -11.12 21.68 -32.85
C GLU A 26 -12.50 21.60 -33.53
N ALA A 27 -12.57 21.13 -34.78
CA ALA A 27 -13.84 20.90 -35.47
C ALA A 27 -14.68 19.82 -34.78
N GLU A 28 -14.03 18.76 -34.30
CA GLU A 28 -14.64 17.71 -33.48
C GLU A 28 -15.23 18.28 -32.18
N LEU A 29 -14.43 18.99 -31.37
CA LEU A 29 -14.89 19.66 -30.14
C LEU A 29 -16.08 20.60 -30.41
N LYS A 30 -16.03 21.37 -31.51
CA LYS A 30 -17.13 22.26 -31.92
C LYS A 30 -18.41 21.48 -32.29
N ARG A 31 -18.28 20.31 -32.93
CA ARG A 31 -19.40 19.41 -33.26
C ARG A 31 -19.99 18.73 -32.02
N ILE A 32 -19.14 18.32 -31.07
CA ILE A 32 -19.51 17.75 -29.77
C ILE A 32 -20.27 18.79 -28.95
N ASN A 33 -19.71 20.00 -28.76
CA ASN A 33 -20.35 21.07 -27.98
C ASN A 33 -21.72 21.48 -28.55
N ARG A 34 -21.87 21.52 -29.88
CA ARG A 34 -23.18 21.73 -30.53
C ARG A 34 -24.17 20.61 -30.23
N GLU A 35 -23.72 19.35 -30.19
CA GLU A 35 -24.59 18.22 -29.85
C GLU A 35 -24.95 18.19 -28.36
N LEU A 36 -24.00 18.48 -27.46
CA LEU A 36 -24.25 18.61 -26.02
C LEU A 36 -25.29 19.70 -25.73
N ALA A 37 -25.18 20.87 -26.38
CA ALA A 37 -26.17 21.93 -26.26
C ALA A 37 -27.57 21.50 -26.75
N ASN A 38 -27.64 20.74 -27.85
CA ASN A 38 -28.89 20.15 -28.35
C ASN A 38 -29.48 19.14 -27.35
N ILE A 39 -28.67 18.26 -26.76
CA ILE A 39 -29.15 17.29 -25.76
C ILE A 39 -29.65 18.02 -24.50
N ARG A 40 -28.91 19.02 -24.00
CA ARG A 40 -29.33 19.87 -22.87
C ARG A 40 -30.68 20.55 -23.14
N SER A 41 -30.88 21.13 -24.34
CA SER A 41 -32.15 21.79 -24.67
C SER A 41 -33.32 20.81 -24.80
N LYS A 42 -33.07 19.56 -25.19
CA LYS A 42 -34.08 18.51 -25.23
C LYS A 42 -34.46 18.02 -23.84
N PHE A 43 -33.49 17.77 -22.96
CA PHE A 43 -33.74 17.33 -21.58
C PHE A 43 -34.41 18.41 -20.71
N LYS A 44 -34.17 19.70 -20.99
CA LYS A 44 -34.82 20.82 -20.28
C LYS A 44 -36.21 21.23 -20.79
N GLY A 45 -36.73 20.63 -21.86
CA GLY A 45 -38.02 21.03 -22.43
C GLY A 45 -39.22 20.33 -21.77
N ASP A 46 -40.31 21.07 -21.52
CA ASP A 46 -41.56 20.55 -20.92
C ASP A 46 -42.27 19.43 -21.70
N LYS A 47 -41.78 19.07 -22.89
CA LYS A 47 -42.34 17.95 -23.66
C LYS A 47 -41.78 16.64 -23.14
N MET A 48 -42.65 15.79 -22.58
CA MET A 48 -42.30 14.41 -22.20
C MET A 48 -41.58 13.68 -23.34
N ILE A 49 -40.31 13.36 -23.12
CA ILE A 49 -39.45 12.67 -24.07
C ILE A 49 -39.75 11.17 -24.01
N ASP A 50 -40.11 10.57 -25.13
CA ASP A 50 -40.31 9.12 -25.26
C ASP A 50 -39.03 8.31 -24.95
N GLY A 51 -39.21 7.08 -24.46
CA GLY A 51 -38.14 6.16 -24.08
C GLY A 51 -37.12 5.92 -25.20
N TYR A 52 -37.56 5.83 -26.46
CA TYR A 52 -36.65 5.68 -27.61
C TYR A 52 -35.75 6.92 -27.78
N GLN A 53 -36.32 8.12 -27.62
CA GLN A 53 -35.57 9.38 -27.74
C GLN A 53 -34.60 9.54 -26.56
N LYS A 54 -35.03 9.26 -25.32
CA LYS A 54 -34.14 9.21 -24.15
C LYS A 54 -32.97 8.25 -24.38
N LYS A 55 -33.24 7.00 -24.77
CA LYS A 55 -32.22 5.99 -25.09
C LYS A 55 -31.22 6.50 -26.13
N LYS A 56 -31.70 7.11 -27.22
CA LYS A 56 -30.86 7.70 -28.29
C LYS A 56 -29.95 8.83 -27.79
N TYR A 57 -30.44 9.71 -26.92
CA TYR A 57 -29.64 10.80 -26.36
C TYR A 57 -28.63 10.31 -25.31
N VAL A 58 -29.02 9.38 -24.44
CA VAL A 58 -28.12 8.74 -23.47
C VAL A 58 -26.99 7.98 -24.17
N CYS A 59 -27.25 7.27 -25.28
CA CYS A 59 -26.18 6.67 -26.09
C CYS A 59 -25.21 7.70 -26.70
N LYS A 60 -25.68 8.90 -27.07
CA LYS A 60 -24.79 9.97 -27.57
C LYS A 60 -23.88 10.49 -26.48
N LEU A 61 -24.41 10.68 -25.26
CA LEU A 61 -23.62 11.06 -24.11
C LEU A 61 -22.56 9.99 -23.81
N LEU A 62 -22.95 8.72 -23.71
CA LEU A 62 -21.98 7.62 -23.51
C LEU A 62 -20.87 7.60 -24.57
N PHE A 63 -21.19 7.85 -25.84
CA PHE A 63 -20.18 7.94 -26.90
C PHE A 63 -19.25 9.16 -26.74
N ILE A 64 -19.77 10.32 -26.36
CA ILE A 64 -18.97 11.54 -26.10
C ILE A 64 -18.02 11.32 -24.90
N PHE A 65 -18.48 10.60 -23.86
CA PHE A 65 -17.66 10.21 -22.72
C PHE A 65 -16.52 9.26 -23.12
N LEU A 66 -16.81 8.26 -23.97
CA LEU A 66 -15.79 7.35 -24.50
C LEU A 66 -14.75 8.03 -25.41
N LEU A 67 -15.02 9.25 -25.91
CA LEU A 67 -14.02 10.10 -26.59
C LEU A 67 -13.16 10.93 -25.61
N GLY A 68 -13.38 10.82 -24.30
CA GLY A 68 -12.64 11.55 -23.26
C GLY A 68 -13.16 12.97 -23.00
N ASN A 69 -14.46 13.21 -23.15
CA ASN A 69 -15.09 14.48 -22.75
C ASN A 69 -16.00 14.24 -21.54
N ASP A 70 -15.88 15.07 -20.51
CA ASP A 70 -16.67 14.94 -19.28
C ASP A 70 -18.16 15.29 -19.48
N ILE A 71 -19.05 14.66 -18.70
CA ILE A 71 -20.50 14.78 -18.82
C ILE A 71 -21.17 14.81 -17.45
N ASP A 72 -21.67 15.99 -17.08
CA ASP A 72 -22.30 16.24 -15.77
C ASP A 72 -23.85 16.18 -15.77
N PHE A 73 -24.46 15.71 -16.85
CA PHE A 73 -25.91 15.74 -17.04
C PHE A 73 -26.42 14.53 -17.84
N GLY A 74 -27.71 14.19 -17.67
CA GLY A 74 -28.31 12.98 -18.27
C GLY A 74 -28.48 11.81 -17.29
N HIS A 75 -27.96 11.92 -16.07
CA HIS A 75 -28.05 10.85 -15.06
C HIS A 75 -29.51 10.55 -14.65
N MET A 76 -30.36 11.57 -14.48
CA MET A 76 -31.78 11.38 -14.17
C MET A 76 -32.54 10.71 -15.33
N GLU A 77 -32.23 11.10 -16.57
CA GLU A 77 -32.81 10.52 -17.77
C GLU A 77 -32.41 9.06 -17.95
N ALA A 78 -31.16 8.70 -17.61
CA ALA A 78 -30.69 7.33 -17.56
C ALA A 78 -31.36 6.52 -16.42
N THR A 79 -31.53 7.10 -15.22
CA THR A 79 -32.25 6.45 -14.11
C THR A 79 -33.71 6.18 -14.48
N ASN A 80 -34.36 7.11 -15.18
CA ASN A 80 -35.71 6.90 -15.71
C ASN A 80 -35.81 5.75 -16.75
N LEU A 81 -34.74 5.47 -17.51
CA LEU A 81 -34.71 4.31 -18.42
C LEU A 81 -34.67 2.97 -17.67
N LEU A 82 -34.19 2.93 -16.42
CA LEU A 82 -34.23 1.72 -15.60
C LEU A 82 -35.64 1.23 -15.32
N SER A 83 -36.66 2.10 -15.35
CA SER A 83 -38.07 1.72 -15.14
C SER A 83 -38.80 1.28 -16.41
N SER A 84 -38.15 1.29 -17.60
CA SER A 84 -38.80 0.93 -18.87
C SER A 84 -38.91 -0.59 -19.06
N ASN A 85 -40.08 -1.11 -19.44
CA ASN A 85 -40.25 -2.55 -19.72
C ASN A 85 -39.49 -3.06 -20.97
N LYS A 86 -38.85 -2.17 -21.75
CA LYS A 86 -38.10 -2.55 -22.96
C LYS A 86 -36.62 -2.82 -22.63
N TYR A 87 -36.17 -4.05 -22.90
CA TYR A 87 -34.77 -4.48 -22.71
C TYR A 87 -33.74 -3.47 -23.23
N THR A 88 -33.87 -3.00 -24.48
CA THR A 88 -32.86 -2.10 -25.08
C THR A 88 -32.80 -0.71 -24.42
N GLU A 89 -33.86 -0.30 -23.70
CA GLU A 89 -33.90 0.96 -22.96
C GLU A 89 -33.23 0.77 -21.58
N LYS A 90 -33.62 -0.28 -20.83
CA LYS A 90 -32.96 -0.66 -19.57
C LYS A 90 -31.47 -0.93 -19.74
N GLN A 91 -31.06 -1.66 -20.79
CA GLN A 91 -29.65 -2.00 -21.05
C GLN A 91 -28.77 -0.74 -21.18
N ILE A 92 -29.26 0.28 -21.89
CA ILE A 92 -28.54 1.55 -22.05
C ILE A 92 -28.57 2.38 -20.75
N GLY A 93 -29.68 2.38 -20.01
CA GLY A 93 -29.75 3.00 -18.68
C GLY A 93 -28.73 2.40 -17.72
N TYR A 94 -28.73 1.07 -17.55
CA TYR A 94 -27.80 0.34 -16.69
C TYR A 94 -26.34 0.50 -17.12
N LEU A 95 -26.05 0.52 -18.44
CA LEU A 95 -24.69 0.75 -18.94
C LEU A 95 -24.21 2.17 -18.64
N PHE A 96 -25.03 3.19 -18.90
CA PHE A 96 -24.69 4.58 -18.59
C PHE A 96 -24.44 4.78 -17.09
N ILE A 97 -25.31 4.21 -16.27
CA ILE A 97 -25.23 4.27 -14.81
C ILE A 97 -24.00 3.55 -14.27
N SER A 98 -23.64 2.39 -14.82
CA SER A 98 -22.44 1.64 -14.44
C SER A 98 -21.12 2.31 -14.82
N VAL A 99 -21.14 3.31 -15.71
CA VAL A 99 -19.93 3.97 -16.25
C VAL A 99 -19.78 5.42 -15.76
N LEU A 100 -20.88 6.18 -15.62
CA LEU A 100 -20.84 7.61 -15.32
C LEU A 100 -21.34 8.01 -13.91
N ILE A 101 -21.79 7.08 -13.06
CA ILE A 101 -22.25 7.45 -11.71
C ILE A 101 -21.14 7.27 -10.66
N ASN A 102 -20.80 8.40 -10.04
CA ASN A 102 -19.89 8.47 -8.90
C ASN A 102 -20.58 7.96 -7.62
N ASN A 103 -19.81 7.29 -6.77
CA ASN A 103 -20.27 6.63 -5.53
C ASN A 103 -20.90 7.57 -4.46
N ASN A 104 -20.85 8.89 -4.66
CA ASN A 104 -21.42 9.89 -3.75
C ASN A 104 -22.71 10.55 -4.30
N SER A 105 -23.32 10.02 -5.37
CA SER A 105 -24.52 10.61 -5.96
C SER A 105 -25.79 10.26 -5.17
N ASP A 106 -26.62 11.25 -4.84
CA ASP A 106 -27.96 11.06 -4.23
C ASP A 106 -28.85 10.08 -5.01
N LEU A 107 -28.58 9.92 -6.32
CA LEU A 107 -29.28 9.01 -7.22
C LEU A 107 -29.09 7.53 -6.85
N ILE A 108 -28.06 7.17 -6.08
CA ILE A 108 -27.75 5.78 -5.70
C ILE A 108 -28.92 5.13 -4.96
N LYS A 109 -29.65 5.86 -4.11
CA LYS A 109 -30.85 5.35 -3.41
C LYS A 109 -31.96 4.98 -4.41
N LEU A 110 -32.17 5.83 -5.42
CA LEU A 110 -33.14 5.62 -6.50
C LEU A 110 -32.77 4.42 -7.37
N ILE A 111 -31.47 4.27 -7.68
CA ILE A 111 -30.92 3.15 -8.45
C ILE A 111 -31.02 1.84 -7.67
N ILE A 112 -30.69 1.83 -6.37
CA ILE A 112 -30.87 0.67 -5.48
C ILE A 112 -32.34 0.21 -5.49
N GLN A 113 -33.30 1.13 -5.43
CA GLN A 113 -34.72 0.78 -5.49
C GLN A 113 -35.12 0.20 -6.86
N SER A 114 -34.64 0.78 -7.97
CA SER A 114 -34.88 0.23 -9.32
C SER A 114 -34.28 -1.19 -9.48
N ILE A 115 -33.07 -1.40 -8.95
CA ILE A 115 -32.39 -2.70 -8.94
C ILE A 115 -33.17 -3.71 -8.08
N LYS A 116 -33.68 -3.33 -6.89
CA LYS A 116 -34.54 -4.20 -6.06
C LYS A 116 -35.78 -4.67 -6.82
N ASN A 117 -36.45 -3.76 -7.53
CA ASN A 117 -37.62 -4.10 -8.34
C ASN A 117 -37.26 -5.08 -9.48
N ASP A 118 -36.09 -4.94 -10.10
CA ASP A 118 -35.63 -5.84 -11.18
C ASP A 118 -35.16 -7.21 -10.66
N LEU A 119 -34.52 -7.29 -9.50
CA LEU A 119 -34.15 -8.57 -8.86
C LEU A 119 -35.38 -9.40 -8.46
N GLN A 120 -36.50 -8.75 -8.12
CA GLN A 120 -37.78 -9.39 -7.85
C GLN A 120 -38.60 -9.68 -9.12
N SER A 121 -38.14 -9.24 -10.30
CA SER A 121 -38.88 -9.43 -11.54
C SER A 121 -38.78 -10.87 -12.05
N ARG A 122 -39.85 -11.36 -12.69
CA ARG A 122 -39.86 -12.69 -13.33
C ARG A 122 -39.01 -12.78 -14.61
N ASN A 123 -38.40 -11.67 -15.06
CA ASN A 123 -37.61 -11.65 -16.28
C ASN A 123 -36.11 -11.84 -15.94
N PRO A 124 -35.52 -13.02 -16.22
CA PRO A 124 -34.14 -13.33 -15.85
C PRO A 124 -33.12 -12.42 -16.55
N VAL A 125 -33.48 -11.80 -17.68
CA VAL A 125 -32.64 -10.82 -18.38
C VAL A 125 -32.56 -9.50 -17.60
N HIS A 126 -33.66 -9.06 -16.98
CA HIS A 126 -33.68 -7.84 -16.15
C HIS A 126 -32.91 -8.08 -14.84
N VAL A 127 -33.13 -9.23 -14.19
CA VAL A 127 -32.34 -9.66 -13.02
C VAL A 127 -30.84 -9.65 -13.35
N ASN A 128 -30.43 -10.19 -14.49
CA ASN A 128 -29.01 -10.22 -14.89
C ASN A 128 -28.42 -8.82 -15.17
N LEU A 129 -29.15 -7.91 -15.81
CA LEU A 129 -28.71 -6.52 -15.98
C LEU A 129 -28.52 -5.81 -14.63
N ALA A 130 -29.44 -6.04 -13.69
CA ALA A 130 -29.35 -5.52 -12.33
C ALA A 130 -28.12 -6.07 -11.58
N LEU A 131 -27.88 -7.39 -11.64
CA LEU A 131 -26.69 -8.03 -11.07
C LEU A 131 -25.36 -7.51 -11.65
N GLN A 132 -25.31 -7.29 -12.97
CA GLN A 132 -24.15 -6.69 -13.63
C GLN A 132 -23.91 -5.25 -13.17
N CYS A 133 -24.98 -4.45 -13.00
CA CYS A 133 -24.87 -3.08 -12.50
C CYS A 133 -24.34 -3.04 -11.06
N ILE A 134 -24.87 -3.87 -10.15
CA ILE A 134 -24.34 -4.01 -8.77
C ILE A 134 -22.85 -4.38 -8.80
N SER A 135 -22.46 -5.34 -9.66
CA SER A 135 -21.08 -5.82 -9.77
C SER A 135 -20.11 -4.76 -10.29
N ASN A 136 -20.57 -3.86 -11.17
CA ASN A 136 -19.74 -2.81 -11.75
C ASN A 136 -19.57 -1.62 -10.78
N ILE A 137 -20.65 -1.20 -10.12
CA ILE A 137 -20.62 -0.04 -9.20
C ILE A 137 -20.01 -0.41 -7.86
N GLY A 138 -20.53 -1.46 -7.20
CA GLY A 138 -19.98 -1.99 -5.95
C GLY A 138 -19.85 -0.96 -4.83
N SER A 139 -20.90 -0.18 -4.54
CA SER A 139 -20.89 0.71 -3.37
C SER A 139 -21.16 -0.06 -2.06
N LYS A 140 -20.76 0.51 -0.92
CA LYS A 140 -21.08 -0.04 0.42
C LYS A 140 -22.59 -0.12 0.65
N ASP A 141 -23.33 0.93 0.28
CA ASP A 141 -24.79 0.98 0.32
C ASP A 141 -25.44 -0.16 -0.46
N MET A 142 -24.89 -0.54 -1.63
CA MET A 142 -25.35 -1.70 -2.38
C MET A 142 -25.03 -3.02 -1.67
N ALA A 143 -23.83 -3.16 -1.09
CA ALA A 143 -23.48 -4.35 -0.32
C ALA A 143 -24.46 -4.58 0.84
N GLU A 144 -24.77 -3.53 1.61
CA GLU A 144 -25.74 -3.58 2.72
C GLU A 144 -27.17 -3.82 2.22
N ALA A 145 -27.60 -3.14 1.15
CA ALA A 145 -28.96 -3.25 0.63
C ALA A 145 -29.31 -4.61 0.02
N PHE A 146 -28.31 -5.37 -0.46
CA PHE A 146 -28.50 -6.65 -1.18
C PHE A 146 -27.91 -7.88 -0.48
N ALA A 147 -27.31 -7.72 0.71
CA ALA A 147 -26.64 -8.78 1.47
C ALA A 147 -27.48 -10.05 1.68
N GLN A 148 -28.80 -9.91 1.88
CA GLN A 148 -29.71 -11.03 2.09
C GLN A 148 -30.38 -11.56 0.81
N ASP A 149 -30.53 -10.73 -0.22
CA ASP A 149 -31.29 -11.08 -1.43
C ASP A 149 -30.44 -11.91 -2.41
N LEU A 150 -29.15 -11.59 -2.52
CA LEU A 150 -28.23 -12.27 -3.45
C LEU A 150 -27.96 -13.73 -3.08
N PRO A 151 -27.70 -14.11 -1.80
CA PRO A 151 -27.59 -15.52 -1.43
C PRO A 151 -28.87 -16.31 -1.70
N LYS A 152 -30.05 -15.73 -1.40
CA LYS A 152 -31.36 -16.36 -1.68
C LYS A 152 -31.56 -16.62 -3.17
N LEU A 153 -31.24 -15.63 -4.02
CA LEU A 153 -31.31 -15.75 -5.49
C LEU A 153 -30.35 -16.83 -6.02
N LEU A 154 -29.15 -16.93 -5.43
CA LEU A 154 -28.12 -17.90 -5.81
C LEU A 154 -28.49 -19.36 -5.46
N VAL A 155 -29.09 -19.60 -4.29
CA VAL A 155 -29.45 -20.96 -3.84
C VAL A 155 -30.84 -21.43 -4.26
N SER A 156 -31.64 -20.57 -4.91
CA SER A 156 -32.99 -20.93 -5.34
C SER A 156 -32.96 -21.99 -6.44
N GLY A 157 -33.89 -22.97 -6.35
CA GLY A 157 -34.07 -23.97 -7.40
C GLY A 157 -34.61 -23.36 -8.70
N ASP A 158 -35.50 -22.37 -8.57
CA ASP A 158 -36.25 -21.77 -9.69
C ASP A 158 -35.42 -20.79 -10.54
N THR A 159 -34.20 -20.44 -10.12
CA THR A 159 -33.36 -19.48 -10.85
C THR A 159 -32.54 -20.16 -11.95
N ILE A 160 -32.51 -19.53 -13.13
CA ILE A 160 -31.82 -20.03 -14.32
C ILE A 160 -30.30 -19.93 -14.14
N ASP A 161 -29.57 -20.90 -14.67
CA ASP A 161 -28.12 -21.09 -14.51
C ASP A 161 -27.27 -19.84 -14.78
N PHE A 162 -27.62 -19.02 -15.78
CA PHE A 162 -26.87 -17.78 -16.07
C PHE A 162 -27.11 -16.68 -15.03
N VAL A 163 -28.28 -16.68 -14.37
CA VAL A 163 -28.57 -15.78 -13.24
C VAL A 163 -27.79 -16.23 -12.01
N LYS A 164 -27.73 -17.54 -11.72
CA LYS A 164 -26.88 -18.11 -10.64
C LYS A 164 -25.40 -17.75 -10.83
N GLN A 165 -24.89 -17.85 -12.06
CA GLN A 165 -23.53 -17.44 -12.42
C GLN A 165 -23.25 -15.96 -12.07
N SER A 166 -24.10 -15.04 -12.52
CA SER A 166 -23.97 -13.62 -12.22
C SER A 166 -24.17 -13.31 -10.74
N ALA A 167 -25.08 -14.01 -10.06
CA ALA A 167 -25.33 -13.82 -8.62
C ALA A 167 -24.12 -14.21 -7.77
N ALA A 168 -23.47 -15.35 -8.06
CA ALA A 168 -22.26 -15.77 -7.36
C ALA A 168 -21.08 -14.80 -7.57
N LEU A 169 -20.89 -14.29 -8.79
CA LEU A 169 -19.82 -13.31 -9.07
C LEU A 169 -20.12 -11.92 -8.48
N CYS A 170 -21.39 -11.50 -8.46
CA CYS A 170 -21.85 -10.29 -7.79
C CYS A 170 -21.59 -10.37 -6.28
N LEU A 171 -21.97 -11.49 -5.65
CA LEU A 171 -21.75 -11.75 -4.23
C LEU A 171 -20.25 -11.76 -3.89
N LEU A 172 -19.41 -12.38 -4.73
CA LEU A 172 -17.95 -12.36 -4.61
C LEU A 172 -17.37 -10.94 -4.71
N LYS A 173 -17.89 -10.11 -5.61
CA LYS A 173 -17.46 -8.72 -5.78
C LYS A 173 -17.83 -7.87 -4.56
N LEU A 174 -19.05 -7.99 -4.04
CA LEU A 174 -19.49 -7.30 -2.83
C LEU A 174 -18.70 -7.76 -1.59
N PHE A 175 -18.43 -9.06 -1.45
CA PHE A 175 -17.58 -9.60 -0.38
C PHE A 175 -16.18 -8.99 -0.36
N ARG A 176 -15.57 -8.75 -1.54
CA ARG A 176 -14.26 -8.09 -1.65
C ARG A 176 -14.28 -6.60 -1.30
N ILE A 177 -15.44 -5.95 -1.34
CA ILE A 177 -15.60 -4.52 -1.03
C ILE A 177 -15.98 -4.32 0.44
N CYS A 178 -16.89 -5.13 0.97
CA CYS A 178 -17.27 -5.08 2.37
C CYS A 178 -17.33 -6.52 2.97
N PRO A 179 -16.19 -7.05 3.45
CA PRO A 179 -16.09 -8.42 3.95
C PRO A 179 -16.94 -8.73 5.19
N ASP A 180 -17.46 -7.71 5.89
CA ASP A 180 -18.12 -7.84 7.19
C ASP A 180 -19.65 -7.72 7.13
N VAL A 181 -20.18 -7.25 6.00
CA VAL A 181 -21.63 -7.20 5.72
C VAL A 181 -22.19 -8.58 5.39
N LEU A 182 -21.37 -9.45 4.81
CA LEU A 182 -21.69 -10.86 4.61
C LEU A 182 -21.25 -11.65 5.83
N ARG A 183 -22.20 -12.05 6.67
CA ARG A 183 -21.94 -13.01 7.76
C ARG A 183 -22.04 -14.45 7.24
N PRO A 184 -21.33 -15.41 7.85
CA PRO A 184 -21.64 -16.83 7.67
C PRO A 184 -23.11 -17.09 7.96
N SER A 185 -23.75 -17.95 7.18
CA SER A 185 -25.20 -18.03 7.10
C SER A 185 -25.70 -19.44 6.77
N GLU A 186 -27.00 -19.65 6.93
CA GLU A 186 -27.73 -20.86 6.55
C GLU A 186 -27.48 -21.34 5.10
N PHE A 187 -26.92 -20.47 4.25
CA PHE A 187 -26.64 -20.75 2.84
C PHE A 187 -25.30 -21.46 2.58
N SER A 188 -24.35 -21.53 3.55
CA SER A 188 -23.01 -22.11 3.33
C SER A 188 -23.06 -23.52 2.72
N SER A 189 -23.90 -24.41 3.27
CA SER A 189 -24.08 -25.79 2.78
C SER A 189 -24.68 -25.85 1.36
N ARG A 190 -25.65 -24.97 1.05
CA ARG A 190 -26.28 -24.89 -0.27
C ARG A 190 -25.32 -24.32 -1.32
N ILE A 191 -24.51 -23.33 -0.96
CA ILE A 191 -23.47 -22.75 -1.82
C ILE A 191 -22.41 -23.81 -2.15
N VAL A 192 -21.99 -24.62 -1.16
CA VAL A 192 -21.09 -25.76 -1.39
C VAL A 192 -21.73 -26.79 -2.34
N HIS A 193 -23.03 -27.06 -2.22
CA HIS A 193 -23.74 -27.99 -3.11
C HIS A 193 -23.80 -27.51 -4.58
N LEU A 194 -23.63 -26.21 -4.88
CA LEU A 194 -23.54 -25.72 -6.26
C LEU A 194 -22.32 -26.27 -7.02
N LEU A 195 -21.32 -26.83 -6.34
CA LEU A 195 -20.25 -27.58 -6.99
C LEU A 195 -20.74 -28.88 -7.64
N ASN A 196 -21.92 -29.37 -7.25
CA ASN A 196 -22.55 -30.57 -7.78
C ASN A 196 -23.53 -30.28 -8.95
N ASP A 197 -23.67 -29.03 -9.38
CA ASP A 197 -24.54 -28.64 -10.48
C ASP A 197 -24.16 -29.36 -11.81
N GLN A 198 -25.11 -29.44 -12.75
CA GLN A 198 -24.87 -29.97 -14.09
C GLN A 198 -24.20 -28.91 -14.98
N HIS A 199 -24.57 -27.63 -14.82
CA HIS A 199 -24.06 -26.55 -15.65
C HIS A 199 -22.70 -26.06 -15.13
N LEU A 200 -21.62 -26.43 -15.83
CA LEU A 200 -20.24 -26.13 -15.41
C LEU A 200 -19.94 -24.63 -15.24
N GLY A 201 -20.67 -23.74 -15.89
CA GLY A 201 -20.61 -22.30 -15.63
C GLY A 201 -21.02 -21.94 -14.19
N VAL A 202 -22.07 -22.57 -13.64
CA VAL A 202 -22.51 -22.36 -12.25
C VAL A 202 -21.43 -22.85 -11.30
N VAL A 203 -20.89 -24.06 -11.54
CA VAL A 203 -19.76 -24.62 -10.79
C VAL A 203 -18.55 -23.68 -10.81
N THR A 204 -18.23 -23.08 -11.96
CA THR A 204 -17.10 -22.15 -12.13
C THR A 204 -17.27 -20.87 -11.31
N SER A 205 -18.47 -20.29 -11.31
CA SER A 205 -18.78 -19.09 -10.51
C SER A 205 -18.86 -19.41 -9.01
N ALA A 206 -19.48 -20.53 -8.63
CA ALA A 206 -19.55 -21.00 -7.25
C ALA A 206 -18.16 -21.32 -6.68
N ALA A 207 -17.31 -22.02 -7.42
CA ALA A 207 -15.92 -22.28 -7.01
C ALA A 207 -15.14 -20.98 -6.76
N SER A 208 -15.34 -19.96 -7.60
CA SER A 208 -14.71 -18.64 -7.44
C SER A 208 -15.18 -17.90 -6.18
N LEU A 209 -16.45 -18.07 -5.80
CA LEU A 209 -17.02 -17.53 -4.58
C LEU A 209 -16.48 -18.28 -3.35
N ILE A 210 -16.54 -19.62 -3.36
CA ILE A 210 -16.06 -20.47 -2.27
C ILE A 210 -14.55 -20.29 -2.04
N GLU A 211 -13.74 -20.10 -3.09
CA GLU A 211 -12.30 -19.81 -3.00
C GLU A 211 -12.00 -18.54 -2.19
N ALA A 212 -12.90 -17.54 -2.23
CA ALA A 212 -12.76 -16.31 -1.45
C ALA A 212 -13.32 -16.46 -0.02
N LEU A 213 -14.47 -17.13 0.13
CA LEU A 213 -15.12 -17.32 1.44
C LEU A 213 -14.30 -18.27 2.35
N SER A 214 -13.75 -19.36 1.80
CA SER A 214 -12.90 -20.32 2.54
C SER A 214 -11.60 -19.69 3.09
N LYS A 215 -11.13 -18.57 2.54
CA LYS A 215 -9.98 -17.82 3.09
C LYS A 215 -10.32 -17.07 4.39
N LYS A 216 -11.60 -16.73 4.63
CA LYS A 216 -12.08 -16.07 5.86
C LYS A 216 -12.73 -17.06 6.84
N TRP A 217 -13.41 -18.09 6.33
CA TRP A 217 -14.09 -19.12 7.12
C TRP A 217 -13.80 -20.52 6.56
N PRO A 218 -12.65 -21.14 6.90
CA PRO A 218 -12.29 -22.46 6.37
C PRO A 218 -13.27 -23.57 6.77
N ASP A 219 -13.70 -23.59 8.04
CA ASP A 219 -14.42 -24.74 8.59
C ASP A 219 -15.82 -24.93 7.99
N GLU A 220 -16.58 -23.85 7.80
CA GLU A 220 -17.91 -23.93 7.18
C GLU A 220 -17.89 -24.41 5.72
N TYR A 221 -16.80 -24.16 5.01
CA TYR A 221 -16.65 -24.53 3.61
C TYR A 221 -15.87 -25.84 3.41
N LYS A 222 -15.39 -26.52 4.47
CA LYS A 222 -14.62 -27.79 4.40
C LYS A 222 -15.31 -28.87 3.56
N GLY A 223 -16.65 -28.89 3.53
CA GLY A 223 -17.44 -29.79 2.67
C GLY A 223 -17.20 -29.63 1.16
N CYS A 224 -16.58 -28.53 0.70
CA CYS A 224 -16.24 -28.34 -0.70
C CYS A 224 -15.10 -29.26 -1.18
N ILE A 225 -14.24 -29.76 -0.29
CA ILE A 225 -13.04 -30.53 -0.63
C ILE A 225 -13.41 -31.81 -1.41
N SER A 226 -14.26 -32.66 -0.84
CA SER A 226 -14.65 -33.92 -1.48
C SER A 226 -15.44 -33.70 -2.79
N LEU A 227 -16.31 -32.68 -2.84
CA LEU A 227 -17.03 -32.32 -4.07
C LEU A 227 -16.07 -31.81 -5.16
N ALA A 228 -15.09 -30.96 -4.80
CA ALA A 228 -14.09 -30.45 -5.74
C ALA A 228 -13.20 -31.57 -6.29
N ILE A 229 -12.73 -32.50 -5.44
CA ILE A 229 -11.93 -33.66 -5.87
C ILE A 229 -12.76 -34.58 -6.78
N SER A 230 -14.01 -34.87 -6.42
CA SER A 230 -14.92 -35.69 -7.25
C SER A 230 -15.18 -35.05 -8.61
N ARG A 231 -15.36 -33.73 -8.67
CA ARG A 231 -15.58 -32.99 -9.92
C ARG A 231 -14.31 -32.88 -10.76
N LEU A 232 -13.16 -32.62 -10.15
CA LEU A 232 -11.86 -32.63 -10.82
C LEU A 232 -11.57 -34.02 -11.42
N SER A 233 -11.79 -35.08 -10.66
CA SER A 233 -11.68 -36.48 -11.10
C SER A 233 -12.52 -36.73 -12.35
N ARG A 234 -13.81 -36.39 -12.33
CA ARG A 234 -14.69 -36.53 -13.50
C ARG A 234 -14.22 -35.76 -14.73
N ILE A 235 -13.72 -34.53 -14.58
CA ILE A 235 -13.24 -33.71 -15.71
C ILE A 235 -11.90 -34.25 -16.24
N VAL A 236 -11.00 -34.70 -15.37
CA VAL A 236 -9.70 -35.26 -15.75
C VAL A 236 -9.87 -36.63 -16.43
N THR A 237 -10.86 -37.45 -16.06
CA THR A 237 -11.14 -38.72 -16.74
C THR A 237 -12.03 -38.59 -17.98
N ALA A 238 -12.74 -37.46 -18.17
CA ALA A 238 -13.69 -37.29 -19.27
C ALA A 238 -13.07 -37.41 -20.67
N GLY A 239 -13.84 -37.97 -21.59
CA GLY A 239 -13.58 -37.92 -23.02
C GLY A 239 -13.89 -36.55 -23.61
N TYR A 240 -13.36 -36.30 -24.82
CA TYR A 240 -13.67 -35.07 -25.57
C TYR A 240 -15.13 -35.02 -26.06
N THR A 241 -15.81 -36.17 -26.08
CA THR A 241 -17.23 -36.34 -26.42
C THR A 241 -18.18 -35.81 -25.36
N ASP A 242 -17.75 -35.80 -24.10
CA ASP A 242 -18.65 -35.71 -22.93
C ASP A 242 -18.89 -34.25 -22.52
N LEU A 243 -18.02 -33.33 -22.92
CA LEU A 243 -17.96 -31.93 -22.50
C LEU A 243 -17.80 -30.98 -23.70
N GLN A 244 -18.56 -31.18 -24.77
CA GLN A 244 -18.35 -30.48 -26.05
C GLN A 244 -18.38 -28.95 -25.91
N ASP A 245 -19.39 -28.39 -25.24
CA ASP A 245 -19.55 -26.94 -25.04
C ASP A 245 -18.49 -26.30 -24.11
N TYR A 246 -17.81 -27.13 -23.31
CA TYR A 246 -16.82 -26.69 -22.31
C TYR A 246 -15.39 -27.15 -22.63
N THR A 247 -15.17 -27.78 -23.79
CA THR A 247 -13.85 -28.20 -24.26
C THR A 247 -13.18 -27.07 -25.03
N TYR A 248 -11.99 -26.66 -24.58
CA TYR A 248 -11.21 -25.61 -25.24
C TYR A 248 -9.99 -26.23 -25.91
N TYR A 249 -9.98 -26.24 -27.25
CA TYR A 249 -8.93 -26.87 -28.08
C TYR A 249 -8.53 -28.28 -27.59
N PHE A 250 -9.49 -29.20 -27.46
CA PHE A 250 -9.28 -30.58 -26.96
C PHE A 250 -8.81 -30.71 -25.50
N VAL A 251 -8.85 -29.64 -24.71
CA VAL A 251 -8.65 -29.68 -23.25
C VAL A 251 -10.02 -29.51 -22.57
N PRO A 252 -10.48 -30.47 -21.73
CA PRO A 252 -11.77 -30.37 -21.06
C PRO A 252 -11.74 -29.32 -19.93
N ALA A 253 -12.61 -28.33 -20.02
CA ALA A 253 -12.87 -27.30 -18.98
C ALA A 253 -11.63 -26.74 -18.23
N PRO A 254 -10.57 -26.27 -18.92
CA PRO A 254 -9.29 -25.93 -18.30
C PRO A 254 -9.39 -24.87 -17.18
N TRP A 255 -10.20 -23.83 -17.37
CA TRP A 255 -10.41 -22.80 -16.35
C TRP A 255 -11.10 -23.31 -15.08
N LEU A 256 -11.97 -24.33 -15.22
CA LEU A 256 -12.61 -24.96 -14.06
C LEU A 256 -11.61 -25.85 -13.32
N CYS A 257 -10.79 -26.63 -14.03
CA CYS A 257 -9.70 -27.40 -13.41
C CYS A 257 -8.76 -26.50 -12.61
N VAL A 258 -8.29 -25.39 -13.19
CA VAL A 258 -7.45 -24.39 -12.50
C VAL A 258 -8.14 -23.84 -11.25
N LYS A 259 -9.43 -23.51 -11.32
CA LYS A 259 -10.19 -23.00 -10.16
C LYS A 259 -10.40 -24.04 -9.05
N LEU A 260 -10.64 -25.30 -9.41
CA LEU A 260 -10.78 -26.39 -8.43
C LEU A 260 -9.42 -26.67 -7.75
N LEU A 261 -8.32 -26.66 -8.49
CA LEU A 261 -6.97 -26.82 -7.94
C LEU A 261 -6.62 -25.67 -6.97
N ARG A 262 -6.91 -24.40 -7.33
CA ARG A 262 -6.75 -23.24 -6.42
C ARG A 262 -7.64 -23.30 -5.19
N LEU A 263 -8.88 -23.78 -5.32
CA LEU A 263 -9.76 -23.97 -4.19
C LEU A 263 -9.19 -25.01 -3.21
N LEU A 264 -8.56 -26.08 -3.72
CA LEU A 264 -7.90 -27.08 -2.88
C LEU A 264 -6.64 -26.53 -2.19
N GLN A 265 -5.89 -25.62 -2.81
CA GLN A 265 -4.73 -24.94 -2.18
C GLN A 265 -5.09 -24.08 -0.96
N ASN A 266 -6.37 -23.75 -0.71
CA ASN A 266 -6.76 -23.04 0.52
C ASN A 266 -6.72 -23.96 1.77
N TYR A 267 -6.81 -25.28 1.57
CA TYR A 267 -6.97 -26.28 2.62
C TYR A 267 -5.70 -27.12 2.81
N PRO A 268 -5.46 -27.67 4.02
CA PRO A 268 -4.46 -28.72 4.20
C PRO A 268 -4.81 -29.98 3.39
N PRO A 269 -3.86 -30.91 3.20
CA PRO A 269 -4.11 -32.19 2.54
C PRO A 269 -5.34 -32.94 3.14
N PRO A 270 -6.17 -33.62 2.33
CA PRO A 270 -7.37 -34.29 2.83
C PRO A 270 -7.06 -35.37 3.88
N GLU A 271 -7.79 -35.33 5.00
CA GLU A 271 -7.70 -36.32 6.08
C GLU A 271 -8.24 -37.69 5.64
N ASP A 272 -9.29 -37.72 4.81
CA ASP A 272 -9.88 -38.98 4.33
C ASP A 272 -8.94 -39.70 3.33
N PRO A 273 -8.52 -40.94 3.60
CA PRO A 273 -7.62 -41.68 2.70
C PRO A 273 -8.18 -41.86 1.27
N SER A 274 -9.50 -42.01 1.15
CA SER A 274 -10.18 -42.13 -0.15
C SER A 274 -10.14 -40.83 -0.97
N ASN A 275 -10.38 -39.68 -0.34
CA ASN A 275 -10.26 -38.38 -1.00
C ASN A 275 -8.78 -38.08 -1.34
N LYS A 276 -7.83 -38.46 -0.48
CA LYS A 276 -6.38 -38.34 -0.75
C LYS A 276 -5.97 -39.19 -1.97
N SER A 277 -6.28 -40.49 -2.00
CA SER A 277 -5.94 -41.38 -3.13
C SER A 277 -6.49 -40.83 -4.45
N ARG A 278 -7.77 -40.46 -4.46
CA ARG A 278 -8.43 -39.92 -5.66
C ARG A 278 -7.79 -38.62 -6.14
N LEU A 279 -7.38 -37.73 -5.23
CA LEU A 279 -6.67 -36.51 -5.60
C LEU A 279 -5.29 -36.83 -6.20
N MET A 280 -4.53 -37.76 -5.61
CA MET A 280 -3.23 -38.17 -6.15
C MET A 280 -3.36 -38.80 -7.55
N GLU A 281 -4.32 -39.71 -7.76
CA GLU A 281 -4.63 -40.28 -9.09
C GLU A 281 -4.97 -39.18 -10.12
N CYS A 282 -5.69 -38.13 -9.72
CA CYS A 282 -5.99 -37.00 -10.60
C CYS A 282 -4.74 -36.20 -10.97
N LEU A 283 -3.86 -35.94 -9.99
CA LEU A 283 -2.61 -35.22 -10.19
C LEU A 283 -1.64 -36.01 -11.08
N GLU A 284 -1.52 -37.32 -10.86
CA GLU A 284 -0.77 -38.21 -11.76
C GLU A 284 -1.36 -38.26 -13.16
N GLY A 285 -2.69 -38.31 -13.28
CA GLY A 285 -3.38 -38.24 -14.58
C GLY A 285 -3.10 -36.94 -15.33
N ILE A 286 -2.99 -35.80 -14.63
CA ILE A 286 -2.60 -34.51 -15.22
C ILE A 286 -1.12 -34.52 -15.65
N LEU A 287 -0.22 -35.02 -14.80
CA LEU A 287 1.21 -35.15 -15.12
C LEU A 287 1.45 -36.07 -16.34
N ASN A 288 0.75 -37.21 -16.42
CA ASN A 288 0.85 -38.12 -17.56
C ASN A 288 0.37 -37.42 -18.86
N LYS A 289 -0.78 -36.71 -18.81
CA LYS A 289 -1.29 -35.92 -19.94
C LYS A 289 -0.39 -34.74 -20.34
N ALA A 290 0.48 -34.26 -19.45
CA ALA A 290 1.49 -33.27 -19.79
C ALA A 290 2.60 -33.86 -20.66
N MET A 291 3.02 -35.09 -20.38
CA MET A 291 4.02 -35.81 -21.16
C MET A 291 3.50 -36.26 -22.54
N ASP A 292 2.18 -36.50 -22.67
CA ASP A 292 1.56 -36.84 -23.95
C ASP A 292 1.81 -35.79 -25.05
N ALA A 293 2.11 -36.28 -26.26
CA ALA A 293 2.28 -35.45 -27.45
C ALA A 293 1.05 -34.56 -27.70
N PRO A 294 1.23 -33.27 -28.05
CA PRO A 294 0.12 -32.33 -28.19
C PRO A 294 -0.79 -32.72 -29.35
N LYS A 295 -2.09 -32.90 -29.07
CA LYS A 295 -3.11 -33.28 -30.07
C LYS A 295 -3.38 -32.17 -31.10
N SER A 296 -2.95 -30.94 -30.81
CA SER A 296 -3.01 -29.82 -31.74
C SER A 296 -1.72 -29.00 -31.69
N LYS A 297 -1.24 -28.58 -32.87
CA LYS A 297 -0.09 -27.66 -33.01
C LYS A 297 -0.41 -26.20 -32.65
N LYS A 298 -1.65 -25.88 -32.28
CA LYS A 298 -2.07 -24.52 -31.90
C LYS A 298 -1.56 -24.16 -30.51
N VAL A 299 -0.92 -23.01 -30.36
CA VAL A 299 -0.39 -22.52 -29.07
C VAL A 299 -1.45 -22.44 -27.98
N GLN A 300 -2.72 -22.18 -28.34
CA GLN A 300 -3.85 -22.16 -27.40
C GLN A 300 -4.10 -23.53 -26.73
N HIS A 301 -3.85 -24.64 -27.44
CA HIS A 301 -3.92 -26.00 -26.86
C HIS A 301 -2.79 -26.22 -25.84
N SER A 302 -1.56 -25.86 -26.23
CA SER A 302 -0.38 -25.93 -25.34
C SER A 302 -0.60 -25.12 -24.06
N ASN A 303 -1.01 -23.85 -24.19
CA ASN A 303 -1.23 -22.96 -23.05
C ASN A 303 -2.36 -23.46 -22.13
N ALA A 304 -3.47 -23.96 -22.69
CA ALA A 304 -4.56 -24.50 -21.89
C ALA A 304 -4.16 -25.79 -21.15
N LYS A 305 -3.37 -26.68 -21.78
CA LYS A 305 -2.82 -27.89 -21.15
C LYS A 305 -1.84 -27.52 -20.03
N ASN A 306 -0.91 -26.61 -20.31
CA ASN A 306 0.15 -26.20 -19.39
C ASN A 306 -0.40 -25.37 -18.22
N ALA A 307 -1.48 -24.60 -18.40
CA ALA A 307 -2.12 -23.87 -17.29
C ALA A 307 -2.67 -24.82 -16.20
N VAL A 308 -3.30 -25.94 -16.60
CA VAL A 308 -3.78 -26.96 -15.65
C VAL A 308 -2.58 -27.67 -14.99
N LEU A 309 -1.51 -27.91 -15.75
CA LEU A 309 -0.29 -28.51 -15.25
C LEU A 309 0.43 -27.66 -14.20
N PHE A 310 0.69 -26.38 -14.47
CA PHE A 310 1.33 -25.48 -13.50
C PHE A 310 0.51 -25.35 -12.22
N GLU A 311 -0.82 -25.28 -12.32
CA GLU A 311 -1.70 -25.23 -11.14
C GLU A 311 -1.71 -26.55 -10.36
N SER A 312 -1.58 -27.70 -11.05
CA SER A 312 -1.45 -29.01 -10.39
C SER A 312 -0.09 -29.16 -9.69
N ILE A 313 0.98 -28.65 -10.30
CA ILE A 313 2.32 -28.59 -9.70
C ILE A 313 2.33 -27.66 -8.48
N ALA A 314 1.68 -26.50 -8.55
CA ALA A 314 1.51 -25.59 -7.41
C ALA A 314 0.75 -26.26 -6.24
N LEU A 315 -0.29 -27.07 -6.52
CA LEU A 315 -0.98 -27.85 -5.49
C LEU A 315 -0.09 -28.98 -4.92
N ILE A 316 0.70 -29.67 -5.74
CA ILE A 316 1.66 -30.69 -5.27
C ILE A 316 2.69 -30.05 -4.32
N ILE A 317 3.26 -28.90 -4.70
CA ILE A 317 4.21 -28.13 -3.88
C ILE A 317 3.54 -27.67 -2.57
N HIS A 318 2.30 -27.18 -2.62
CA HIS A 318 1.60 -26.70 -1.42
C HIS A 318 1.28 -27.83 -0.42
N MET A 319 1.00 -29.05 -0.90
CA MET A 319 0.67 -30.17 -0.03
C MET A 319 1.92 -30.81 0.61
N ASP A 320 3.07 -30.83 -0.08
CA ASP A 320 4.37 -31.34 0.40
C ASP A 320 4.34 -32.75 1.05
N THR A 321 3.37 -33.60 0.66
CA THR A 321 3.13 -34.92 1.32
C THR A 321 3.77 -36.11 0.62
N GLU A 322 4.02 -36.04 -0.68
CA GLU A 322 4.43 -37.20 -1.49
C GLU A 322 5.71 -36.87 -2.30
N PRO A 323 6.90 -37.29 -1.83
CA PRO A 323 8.18 -36.99 -2.49
C PRO A 323 8.27 -37.46 -3.95
N SER A 324 7.58 -38.56 -4.29
CA SER A 324 7.53 -39.08 -5.66
C SER A 324 6.90 -38.08 -6.65
N LEU A 325 5.81 -37.40 -6.25
CA LEU A 325 5.15 -36.40 -7.07
C LEU A 325 5.95 -35.10 -7.15
N LEU A 326 6.61 -34.69 -6.06
CA LEU A 326 7.50 -33.52 -6.04
C LEU A 326 8.69 -33.70 -6.99
N VAL A 327 9.33 -34.88 -7.01
CA VAL A 327 10.43 -35.18 -7.95
C VAL A 327 9.92 -35.25 -9.39
N ARG A 328 8.75 -35.86 -9.64
CA ARG A 328 8.13 -35.87 -10.99
C ARG A 328 7.81 -34.45 -11.47
N ALA A 329 7.26 -33.60 -10.60
CA ALA A 329 6.99 -32.20 -10.88
C ALA A 329 8.30 -31.43 -11.16
N CYS A 330 9.35 -31.64 -10.36
CA CYS A 330 10.68 -31.06 -10.58
C CYS A 330 11.22 -31.36 -11.98
N ASN A 331 11.24 -32.64 -12.35
CA ASN A 331 11.72 -33.09 -13.66
C ASN A 331 10.89 -32.47 -14.79
N GLN A 332 9.56 -32.39 -14.63
CA GLN A 332 8.68 -31.77 -15.61
C GLN A 332 8.95 -30.26 -15.76
N LEU A 333 9.14 -29.53 -14.66
CA LEU A 333 9.57 -28.12 -14.68
C LEU A 333 10.94 -27.96 -15.35
N GLY A 334 11.86 -28.90 -15.12
CA GLY A 334 13.20 -28.92 -15.74
C GLY A 334 13.14 -28.92 -17.26
N THR A 335 12.20 -29.68 -17.86
CA THR A 335 11.98 -29.65 -19.32
C THR A 335 11.45 -28.29 -19.83
N PHE A 336 10.74 -27.53 -18.99
CA PHE A 336 10.24 -26.20 -19.37
C PHE A 336 11.32 -25.12 -19.32
N LEU A 337 12.40 -25.27 -18.54
CA LEU A 337 13.51 -24.29 -18.50
C LEU A 337 14.22 -24.13 -19.86
N SER A 338 14.31 -25.22 -20.63
CA SER A 338 14.89 -25.22 -21.98
C SER A 338 13.85 -25.04 -23.10
N HIS A 339 12.60 -24.69 -22.76
CA HIS A 339 11.53 -24.56 -23.75
C HIS A 339 11.71 -23.32 -24.64
N ARG A 340 11.24 -23.39 -25.89
CA ARG A 340 11.38 -22.29 -26.88
C ARG A 340 10.58 -21.04 -26.54
N GLU A 341 9.55 -21.16 -25.70
CA GLU A 341 8.68 -20.06 -25.30
C GLU A 341 9.14 -19.44 -23.97
N THR A 342 9.52 -18.15 -24.02
CA THR A 342 9.96 -17.36 -22.85
C THR A 342 8.95 -17.37 -21.70
N ASN A 343 7.65 -17.33 -22.00
CA ASN A 343 6.59 -17.35 -20.97
C ASN A 343 6.55 -18.66 -20.17
N LEU A 344 6.83 -19.80 -20.82
CA LEU A 344 6.86 -21.10 -20.14
C LEU A 344 8.12 -21.27 -19.29
N ARG A 345 9.26 -20.71 -19.74
CA ARG A 345 10.49 -20.62 -18.95
C ARG A 345 10.31 -19.75 -17.70
N TYR A 346 9.64 -18.60 -17.84
CA TYR A 346 9.29 -17.74 -16.70
C TYR A 346 8.49 -18.49 -15.63
N LEU A 347 7.38 -19.13 -16.02
CA LEU A 347 6.51 -19.88 -15.11
C LEU A 347 7.21 -21.09 -14.47
N ALA A 348 8.14 -21.72 -15.20
CA ALA A 348 8.94 -22.82 -14.69
C ALA A 348 9.92 -22.37 -13.59
N LEU A 349 10.63 -21.25 -13.80
CA LEU A 349 11.50 -20.65 -12.78
C LEU A 349 10.71 -20.22 -11.54
N GLU A 350 9.53 -19.63 -11.73
CA GLU A 350 8.63 -19.21 -10.64
C GLU A 350 8.12 -20.41 -9.81
N SER A 351 7.66 -21.48 -10.47
CA SER A 351 7.22 -22.71 -9.80
C SER A 351 8.39 -23.45 -9.11
N MET A 352 9.57 -23.47 -9.73
CA MET A 352 10.77 -24.05 -9.12
C MET A 352 11.22 -23.27 -7.87
N CYS A 353 11.03 -21.95 -7.84
CA CYS A 353 11.39 -21.14 -6.68
C CYS A 353 10.59 -21.53 -5.43
N LEU A 354 9.32 -21.91 -5.60
CA LEU A 354 8.50 -22.48 -4.53
C LEU A 354 8.94 -23.91 -4.18
N LEU A 355 9.26 -24.73 -5.18
CA LEU A 355 9.75 -26.11 -4.97
C LEU A 355 11.11 -26.17 -4.26
N ALA A 356 11.97 -25.16 -4.44
CA ALA A 356 13.28 -25.06 -3.79
C ALA A 356 13.21 -24.88 -2.27
N THR A 357 12.06 -24.47 -1.72
CA THR A 357 11.87 -24.31 -0.27
C THR A 357 11.46 -25.60 0.43
N SER A 358 11.09 -26.67 -0.29
CA SER A 358 10.85 -27.99 0.30
C SER A 358 12.15 -28.79 0.39
N GLU A 359 12.36 -29.42 1.54
CA GLU A 359 13.57 -30.21 1.85
C GLU A 359 13.71 -31.44 0.92
N PHE A 360 12.59 -32.08 0.56
CA PHE A 360 12.58 -33.32 -0.21
C PHE A 360 12.95 -33.13 -1.69
N SER A 361 12.63 -31.96 -2.26
CA SER A 361 12.89 -31.65 -3.67
C SER A 361 14.16 -30.85 -3.92
N HIS A 362 14.83 -30.35 -2.88
CA HIS A 362 15.98 -29.47 -3.00
C HIS A 362 17.12 -30.06 -3.86
N GLU A 363 17.45 -31.34 -3.64
CA GLU A 363 18.45 -32.07 -4.44
C GLU A 363 18.03 -32.33 -5.90
N ALA A 364 16.72 -32.40 -6.18
CA ALA A 364 16.22 -32.52 -7.55
C ALA A 364 16.33 -31.17 -8.30
N VAL A 365 16.07 -30.05 -7.62
CA VAL A 365 16.24 -28.69 -8.18
C VAL A 365 17.70 -28.40 -8.50
N LYS A 366 18.64 -28.78 -7.62
CA LYS A 366 20.10 -28.61 -7.83
C LYS A 366 20.62 -29.22 -9.13
N ARG A 367 20.05 -30.33 -9.61
CA ARG A 367 20.44 -30.96 -10.90
C ARG A 367 20.24 -30.04 -12.10
N HIS A 368 19.42 -28.99 -11.96
CA HIS A 368 19.18 -27.99 -13.00
C HIS A 368 19.97 -26.68 -12.79
N GLN A 369 20.86 -26.58 -11.78
CA GLN A 369 21.63 -25.37 -11.45
C GLN A 369 22.33 -24.77 -12.68
N GLU A 370 23.07 -25.58 -13.45
CA GLU A 370 23.76 -25.12 -14.67
C GLU A 370 22.78 -24.53 -15.70
N THR A 371 21.60 -25.14 -15.86
CA THR A 371 20.55 -24.63 -16.76
C THR A 371 20.01 -23.28 -16.28
N ILE A 372 19.84 -23.10 -14.97
CA ILE A 372 19.35 -21.85 -14.35
C ILE A 372 20.42 -20.74 -14.47
N ILE A 373 21.69 -21.05 -14.24
CA ILE A 373 22.82 -20.13 -14.47
C ILE A 373 22.90 -19.74 -15.96
N ASN A 374 22.71 -20.70 -16.86
CA ASN A 374 22.65 -20.42 -18.30
C ASN A 374 21.46 -19.53 -18.67
N SER A 375 20.29 -19.71 -18.04
CA SER A 375 19.15 -18.78 -18.17
C SER A 375 19.48 -17.37 -17.65
N LEU A 376 20.25 -17.23 -16.56
CA LEU A 376 20.69 -15.91 -16.08
C LEU A 376 21.59 -15.20 -17.11
N LYS A 377 22.49 -15.95 -17.78
CA LYS A 377 23.47 -15.42 -18.74
C LYS A 377 22.91 -15.13 -20.14
N THR A 378 22.05 -16.02 -20.65
CA THR A 378 21.65 -16.00 -22.09
C THR A 378 20.30 -15.36 -22.37
N GLU A 379 19.44 -15.22 -21.36
CA GLU A 379 18.10 -14.66 -21.57
C GLU A 379 18.12 -13.15 -21.81
N ARG A 380 17.40 -12.73 -22.87
CA ARG A 380 17.21 -11.32 -23.17
C ARG A 380 16.24 -10.67 -22.20
N ASP A 381 15.18 -11.39 -21.81
CA ASP A 381 14.13 -10.89 -20.93
C ASP A 381 14.66 -10.66 -19.49
N VAL A 382 14.40 -9.46 -18.96
CA VAL A 382 14.87 -9.04 -17.63
C VAL A 382 14.09 -9.72 -16.50
N SER A 383 12.82 -10.03 -16.73
CA SER A 383 11.93 -10.68 -15.75
C SER A 383 12.28 -12.16 -15.59
N VAL A 384 12.64 -12.84 -16.69
CA VAL A 384 13.18 -14.22 -16.65
C VAL A 384 14.51 -14.27 -15.91
N ARG A 385 15.44 -13.35 -16.20
CA ARG A 385 16.71 -13.25 -15.46
C ARG A 385 16.49 -12.98 -13.97
N GLN A 386 15.53 -12.13 -13.61
CA GLN A 386 15.16 -11.93 -12.20
C GLN A 386 14.61 -13.20 -11.55
N ARG A 387 13.71 -13.95 -12.21
CA ARG A 387 13.22 -15.22 -11.66
C ARG A 387 14.32 -16.28 -11.53
N ALA A 388 15.32 -16.27 -12.41
CA ALA A 388 16.52 -17.11 -12.26
C ALA A 388 17.35 -16.70 -11.01
N VAL A 389 17.55 -15.40 -10.76
CA VAL A 389 18.17 -14.90 -9.50
C VAL A 389 17.34 -15.29 -8.27
N ASP A 390 16.02 -15.17 -8.33
CA ASP A 390 15.12 -15.53 -7.23
C ASP A 390 15.26 -17.02 -6.87
N LEU A 391 15.29 -17.89 -7.88
CA LEU A 391 15.50 -19.32 -7.75
C LEU A 391 16.91 -19.66 -7.23
N LEU A 392 17.97 -19.06 -7.81
CA LEU A 392 19.35 -19.25 -7.34
C LEU A 392 19.52 -18.84 -5.88
N TYR A 393 18.85 -17.77 -5.44
CA TYR A 393 18.83 -17.37 -4.02
C TYR A 393 18.11 -18.40 -3.14
N ALA A 394 16.99 -18.96 -3.61
CA ALA A 394 16.20 -19.94 -2.85
C ALA A 394 16.87 -21.32 -2.74
N MET A 395 17.56 -21.77 -3.80
CA MET A 395 18.28 -23.05 -3.84
C MET A 395 19.72 -22.99 -3.30
N CYS A 396 20.17 -21.83 -2.82
CA CYS A 396 21.52 -21.64 -2.33
C CYS A 396 21.72 -22.28 -0.95
N ASP A 397 22.78 -23.07 -0.81
CA ASP A 397 23.20 -23.77 0.39
C ASP A 397 24.73 -23.64 0.62
N ARG A 398 25.25 -24.29 1.66
CA ARG A 398 26.70 -24.25 1.97
C ARG A 398 27.60 -24.89 0.91
N SER A 399 27.08 -25.73 0.01
CA SER A 399 27.86 -26.42 -1.02
C SER A 399 28.02 -25.58 -2.30
N ASN A 400 26.99 -24.81 -2.68
CA ASN A 400 26.97 -24.04 -3.92
C ASN A 400 27.09 -22.50 -3.73
N ALA A 401 27.08 -21.99 -2.50
CA ALA A 401 27.10 -20.55 -2.23
C ALA A 401 28.23 -19.78 -2.93
N ALA A 402 29.45 -20.31 -2.97
CA ALA A 402 30.59 -19.63 -3.59
C ALA A 402 30.39 -19.43 -5.11
N GLU A 403 29.88 -20.46 -5.80
CA GLU A 403 29.57 -20.41 -7.24
C GLU A 403 28.40 -19.45 -7.52
N ILE A 404 27.30 -19.59 -6.76
CA ILE A 404 26.10 -18.75 -6.94
C ILE A 404 26.41 -17.27 -6.68
N VAL A 405 27.16 -16.95 -5.62
CA VAL A 405 27.58 -15.56 -5.32
C VAL A 405 28.49 -15.02 -6.41
N PHE A 406 29.44 -15.81 -6.92
CA PHE A 406 30.29 -15.40 -8.04
C PHE A 406 29.48 -15.08 -9.30
N GLU A 407 28.51 -15.94 -9.65
CA GLU A 407 27.65 -15.75 -10.82
C GLU A 407 26.69 -14.56 -10.65
N MET A 408 26.14 -14.34 -9.45
CA MET A 408 25.34 -13.13 -9.16
C MET A 408 26.18 -11.85 -9.28
N LEU A 409 27.45 -11.86 -8.83
CA LEU A 409 28.37 -10.73 -9.01
C LEU A 409 28.76 -10.51 -10.47
N SER A 410 28.98 -11.58 -11.24
CA SER A 410 29.27 -11.51 -12.69
C SER A 410 28.08 -10.98 -13.49
N TYR A 411 26.86 -11.41 -13.15
CA TYR A 411 25.64 -10.84 -13.68
C TYR A 411 25.54 -9.33 -13.35
N LEU A 412 25.83 -8.95 -12.11
CA LEU A 412 25.80 -7.56 -11.65
C LEU A 412 26.88 -6.68 -12.34
N GLU A 413 28.07 -7.21 -12.65
CA GLU A 413 29.11 -6.53 -13.49
C GLU A 413 28.66 -6.32 -14.94
N THR A 414 27.82 -7.20 -15.50
CA THR A 414 27.32 -7.09 -16.90
C THR A 414 25.95 -6.41 -17.03
N ALA A 415 25.24 -6.19 -15.92
CA ALA A 415 23.87 -5.66 -15.89
C ALA A 415 23.81 -4.13 -16.02
N ASP A 416 24.48 -3.57 -17.03
CA ASP A 416 24.73 -2.13 -17.10
C ASP A 416 23.90 -1.37 -18.15
N TYR A 417 23.58 -0.11 -17.81
CA TYR A 417 22.90 1.01 -18.49
C TYR A 417 21.81 0.82 -19.59
N SER A 418 21.82 -0.22 -20.42
CA SER A 418 20.92 -0.41 -21.57
C SER A 418 19.42 -0.29 -21.27
N ILE A 419 18.99 -0.76 -20.09
CA ILE A 419 17.59 -0.70 -19.64
C ILE A 419 17.20 0.73 -19.21
N ARG A 420 18.18 1.56 -18.84
CA ARG A 420 17.96 2.93 -18.36
C ARG A 420 17.40 3.83 -19.45
N GLU A 421 17.85 3.70 -20.71
CA GLU A 421 17.44 4.65 -21.76
C GLU A 421 16.06 4.38 -22.38
N GLU A 422 15.71 3.12 -22.67
CA GLU A 422 14.37 2.78 -23.20
C GLU A 422 13.28 2.90 -22.14
N MET A 423 13.53 2.46 -20.89
CA MET A 423 12.51 2.59 -19.83
C MET A 423 12.36 4.02 -19.35
N VAL A 424 13.42 4.83 -19.24
CA VAL A 424 13.25 6.26 -18.86
C VAL A 424 12.43 7.01 -19.92
N LYS A 425 12.59 6.72 -21.22
CA LYS A 425 11.76 7.34 -22.27
C LYS A 425 10.27 6.97 -22.19
N LEU A 426 9.91 5.73 -21.83
CA LEU A 426 8.49 5.30 -21.76
C LEU A 426 7.84 5.49 -20.37
N VAL A 427 8.62 5.45 -19.28
CA VAL A 427 8.10 5.48 -17.90
C VAL A 427 8.03 6.89 -17.31
N LEU A 428 8.83 7.86 -17.81
CA LEU A 428 8.71 9.29 -17.42
C LEU A 428 7.33 9.89 -17.72
N SER A 429 6.50 9.23 -18.52
CA SER A 429 5.13 9.66 -18.82
C SER A 429 4.08 9.19 -17.81
N TRP A 430 4.37 8.20 -16.94
CA TRP A 430 3.31 7.60 -16.11
C TRP A 430 3.64 7.23 -14.65
N PHE A 431 4.89 6.95 -14.27
CA PHE A 431 5.24 6.73 -12.84
C PHE A 431 6.71 7.11 -12.53
N PRO A 432 6.98 8.12 -11.67
CA PRO A 432 8.34 8.49 -11.34
C PRO A 432 9.01 7.51 -10.34
N GLY A 433 10.23 7.07 -10.68
CA GLY A 433 11.25 6.55 -9.75
C GLY A 433 11.11 5.11 -9.19
N PHE A 434 9.91 4.66 -8.84
CA PHE A 434 9.80 3.62 -7.79
C PHE A 434 10.19 2.17 -8.15
N ILE A 435 10.22 1.77 -9.42
CA ILE A 435 10.32 0.34 -9.81
C ILE A 435 11.75 -0.12 -10.15
N PHE A 436 12.63 0.78 -10.60
CA PHE A 436 13.95 0.38 -11.12
C PHE A 436 15.05 0.36 -10.05
N GLU A 437 15.11 1.39 -9.22
CA GLU A 437 16.08 1.56 -8.11
C GLU A 437 16.00 0.41 -7.08
N TRP A 438 14.80 -0.14 -6.88
CA TRP A 438 14.54 -1.21 -5.92
C TRP A 438 15.07 -2.58 -6.37
N ARG A 439 15.12 -2.88 -7.68
CA ARG A 439 15.48 -4.21 -8.18
C ARG A 439 16.97 -4.53 -7.99
N PHE A 440 17.85 -3.57 -8.27
CA PHE A 440 19.30 -3.72 -8.03
C PHE A 440 19.62 -3.73 -6.53
N THR A 441 18.99 -2.87 -5.74
CA THR A 441 19.13 -2.84 -4.28
C THR A 441 18.76 -4.19 -3.64
N ILE A 442 17.71 -4.87 -4.12
CA ILE A 442 17.32 -6.21 -3.66
C ILE A 442 18.36 -7.28 -4.05
N LEU A 443 18.94 -7.22 -5.26
CA LEU A 443 20.00 -8.15 -5.67
C LEU A 443 21.26 -8.00 -4.79
N VAL A 444 21.71 -6.76 -4.57
CA VAL A 444 22.84 -6.45 -3.69
C VAL A 444 22.60 -6.98 -2.28
N LEU A 445 21.39 -6.77 -1.75
CA LEU A 445 21.00 -7.25 -0.42
C LEU A 445 20.96 -8.79 -0.35
N LYS A 446 20.46 -9.47 -1.39
CA LYS A 446 20.49 -10.94 -1.49
C LYS A 446 21.92 -11.49 -1.49
N VAL A 447 22.83 -10.92 -2.27
CA VAL A 447 24.25 -11.33 -2.30
C VAL A 447 24.89 -11.17 -0.93
N ALA A 448 24.67 -10.03 -0.25
CA ALA A 448 25.19 -9.79 1.09
C ALA A 448 24.64 -10.80 2.14
N ILE A 449 23.35 -11.13 2.06
CA ILE A 449 22.71 -12.14 2.94
C ILE A 449 23.26 -13.55 2.68
N LEU A 450 23.44 -13.95 1.42
CA LEU A 450 24.01 -15.26 1.09
C LEU A 450 25.46 -15.38 1.57
N ALA A 451 26.26 -14.32 1.37
CA ALA A 451 27.63 -14.26 1.85
C ALA A 451 27.69 -14.35 3.38
N GLU A 452 26.86 -13.60 4.11
CA GLU A 452 26.80 -13.67 5.58
C GLU A 452 26.36 -15.06 6.09
N LYS A 453 25.31 -15.64 5.48
CA LYS A 453 24.68 -16.89 5.96
C LYS A 453 25.54 -18.14 5.70
N TYR A 454 26.31 -18.16 4.62
CA TYR A 454 27.03 -19.34 4.14
C TYR A 454 28.55 -19.22 4.14
N ALA A 455 29.13 -18.11 4.59
CA ALA A 455 30.57 -18.02 4.85
C ALA A 455 31.01 -19.04 5.89
N THR A 456 31.91 -19.94 5.50
CA THR A 456 32.73 -20.76 6.40
C THR A 456 34.05 -20.07 6.74
N ASP A 457 34.55 -19.25 5.81
CA ASP A 457 35.73 -18.40 5.93
C ASP A 457 35.29 -16.93 5.76
N TYR A 458 35.62 -16.09 6.73
CA TYR A 458 35.25 -14.67 6.71
C TYR A 458 36.19 -13.82 5.85
N THR A 459 37.36 -14.32 5.42
CA THR A 459 38.19 -13.64 4.41
C THR A 459 37.45 -13.58 3.06
N TRP A 460 36.82 -14.70 2.66
CA TRP A 460 35.94 -14.77 1.49
C TRP A 460 34.73 -13.83 1.62
N TYR A 461 34.14 -13.72 2.81
CA TYR A 461 33.05 -12.76 3.07
C TYR A 461 33.51 -11.32 2.83
N VAL A 462 34.67 -10.92 3.36
CA VAL A 462 35.25 -9.58 3.15
C VAL A 462 35.50 -9.33 1.67
N ASP A 463 36.11 -10.27 0.94
CA ASP A 463 36.35 -10.16 -0.51
C ASP A 463 35.05 -9.98 -1.30
N VAL A 464 34.00 -10.75 -0.98
CA VAL A 464 32.69 -10.65 -1.63
C VAL A 464 32.05 -9.28 -1.39
N ILE A 465 32.07 -8.77 -0.15
CA ILE A 465 31.45 -7.47 0.17
C ILE A 465 32.26 -6.31 -0.41
N LEU A 466 33.60 -6.35 -0.35
CA LEU A 466 34.44 -5.33 -0.98
C LEU A 466 34.28 -5.34 -2.51
N LYS A 467 34.18 -6.52 -3.15
CA LYS A 467 33.86 -6.62 -4.59
C LYS A 467 32.46 -6.08 -4.88
N LEU A 468 31.45 -6.36 -4.04
CA LEU A 468 30.08 -5.86 -4.19
C LEU A 468 30.01 -4.31 -4.12
N ILE A 469 30.67 -3.70 -3.13
CA ILE A 469 30.78 -2.23 -2.99
C ILE A 469 31.54 -1.62 -4.18
N ARG A 470 32.56 -2.30 -4.69
CA ARG A 470 33.33 -1.86 -5.86
C ARG A 470 32.47 -1.77 -7.14
N ILE A 471 31.57 -2.72 -7.36
CA ILE A 471 30.80 -2.80 -8.62
C ILE A 471 29.54 -1.94 -8.58
N ALA A 472 28.74 -2.04 -7.51
CA ALA A 472 27.42 -1.41 -7.42
C ALA A 472 27.25 -0.52 -6.18
N GLY A 473 28.31 0.18 -5.79
CA GLY A 473 28.37 0.98 -4.55
C GLY A 473 27.19 1.94 -4.34
N ASP A 474 26.65 2.54 -5.40
CA ASP A 474 25.48 3.45 -5.33
C ASP A 474 24.20 2.75 -4.87
N TYR A 475 24.06 1.46 -5.17
CA TYR A 475 22.91 0.63 -4.80
C TYR A 475 23.13 -0.12 -3.47
N VAL A 476 24.28 0.07 -2.81
CA VAL A 476 24.59 -0.54 -1.51
C VAL A 476 23.87 0.22 -0.39
N SER A 477 22.84 -0.42 0.16
CA SER A 477 22.18 -0.02 1.40
C SER A 477 23.18 0.13 2.55
N GLU A 478 23.02 1.16 3.39
CA GLU A 478 23.94 1.45 4.49
C GLU A 478 24.14 0.28 5.47
N GLU A 479 23.08 -0.50 5.68
CA GLU A 479 23.12 -1.71 6.51
C GLU A 479 24.18 -2.74 6.07
N VAL A 480 24.52 -2.82 4.78
CA VAL A 480 25.54 -3.76 4.28
C VAL A 480 26.93 -3.32 4.76
N TRP A 481 27.23 -2.01 4.72
CA TRP A 481 28.52 -1.50 5.16
C TRP A 481 28.62 -1.37 6.68
N TYR A 482 27.50 -1.15 7.38
CA TYR A 482 27.44 -1.37 8.84
C TYR A 482 27.73 -2.83 9.20
N ARG A 483 27.18 -3.80 8.45
CA ARG A 483 27.31 -5.22 8.79
C ARG A 483 28.72 -5.76 8.58
N VAL A 484 29.42 -5.35 7.52
CA VAL A 484 30.84 -5.74 7.33
C VAL A 484 31.75 -5.18 8.44
N ILE A 485 31.52 -3.94 8.89
CA ILE A 485 32.25 -3.37 10.03
C ILE A 485 31.98 -4.19 11.30
N GLN A 486 30.72 -4.52 11.61
CA GLN A 486 30.38 -5.35 12.78
C GLN A 486 31.07 -6.72 12.73
N ILE A 487 31.11 -7.37 11.58
CA ILE A 487 31.72 -8.69 11.42
C ILE A 487 33.25 -8.61 11.60
N VAL A 488 33.91 -7.62 11.00
CA VAL A 488 35.37 -7.43 11.12
C VAL A 488 35.76 -7.04 12.55
N VAL A 489 35.01 -6.16 13.22
CA VAL A 489 35.27 -5.78 14.62
C VAL A 489 35.09 -6.98 15.57
N ASN A 490 34.07 -7.80 15.35
CA ASN A 490 33.79 -8.97 16.21
C ASN A 490 34.68 -10.21 15.93
N ARG A 491 35.67 -10.12 15.03
CA ARG A 491 36.50 -11.25 14.56
C ARG A 491 37.96 -10.84 14.34
N GLU A 492 38.79 -11.05 15.36
CA GLU A 492 40.23 -10.74 15.35
C GLU A 492 41.00 -11.43 14.21
N ASP A 493 40.59 -12.64 13.83
CA ASP A 493 41.22 -13.47 12.80
C ASP A 493 41.20 -12.85 11.39
N VAL A 494 40.26 -11.95 11.10
CA VAL A 494 40.14 -11.29 9.78
C VAL A 494 40.51 -9.80 9.77
N GLN A 495 40.78 -9.18 10.92
CA GLN A 495 41.03 -7.73 11.01
C GLN A 495 42.23 -7.28 10.16
N GLY A 496 43.39 -7.92 10.34
CA GLY A 496 44.61 -7.59 9.58
C GLY A 496 44.46 -7.83 8.07
N TYR A 497 43.73 -8.89 7.68
CA TYR A 497 43.41 -9.16 6.28
C TYR A 497 42.49 -8.08 5.69
N ALA A 498 41.39 -7.76 6.38
CA ALA A 498 40.42 -6.75 5.96
C ALA A 498 41.06 -5.36 5.84
N ALA A 499 41.92 -4.97 6.78
CA ALA A 499 42.68 -3.71 6.74
C ALA A 499 43.59 -3.64 5.51
N LYS A 500 44.30 -4.72 5.18
CA LYS A 500 45.14 -4.79 3.98
C LYS A 500 44.32 -4.73 2.69
N THR A 501 43.29 -5.57 2.56
CA THR A 501 42.48 -5.66 1.34
C THR A 501 41.70 -4.36 1.08
N VAL A 502 41.20 -3.68 2.11
CA VAL A 502 40.52 -2.39 1.94
C VAL A 502 41.51 -1.26 1.60
N PHE A 503 42.74 -1.28 2.14
CA PHE A 503 43.80 -0.35 1.75
C PHE A 503 44.16 -0.49 0.25
N GLU A 504 44.37 -1.71 -0.23
CA GLU A 504 44.62 -2.00 -1.65
C GLU A 504 43.42 -1.63 -2.54
N ALA A 505 42.19 -1.74 -2.04
CA ALA A 505 40.98 -1.28 -2.74
C ALA A 505 40.89 0.26 -2.85
N LEU A 506 41.29 0.99 -1.80
CA LEU A 506 41.27 2.46 -1.75
C LEU A 506 42.34 3.13 -2.62
N GLN A 507 43.47 2.47 -2.88
CA GLN A 507 44.52 2.97 -3.78
C GLN A 507 44.04 3.22 -5.22
N ARG A 508 42.88 2.66 -5.61
CA ARG A 508 42.31 2.87 -6.95
C ARG A 508 41.82 4.31 -7.11
N PRO A 509 42.03 4.95 -8.28
CA PRO A 509 41.59 6.34 -8.50
C PRO A 509 40.07 6.47 -8.44
N ALA A 510 39.35 5.54 -9.09
CA ALA A 510 37.90 5.42 -9.01
C ALA A 510 37.50 4.51 -7.83
N CYS A 511 37.20 5.12 -6.69
CA CYS A 511 36.66 4.44 -5.50
C CYS A 511 35.27 5.00 -5.17
N HIS A 512 34.30 4.13 -4.87
CA HIS A 512 32.96 4.57 -4.45
C HIS A 512 32.98 5.12 -3.02
N GLU A 513 32.09 6.06 -2.69
CA GLU A 513 32.04 6.69 -1.36
C GLU A 513 31.86 5.65 -0.23
N ASN A 514 31.02 4.63 -0.42
CA ASN A 514 30.82 3.59 0.59
C ASN A 514 32.10 2.75 0.83
N MET A 515 33.00 2.66 -0.16
CA MET A 515 34.34 2.07 0.05
C MET A 515 35.21 2.96 0.95
N VAL A 516 35.13 4.29 0.78
CA VAL A 516 35.83 5.26 1.63
C VAL A 516 35.29 5.23 3.06
N LYS A 517 33.98 5.04 3.26
CA LYS A 517 33.40 4.83 4.61
C LYS A 517 33.93 3.57 5.29
N VAL A 518 33.88 2.42 4.60
CA VAL A 518 34.36 1.13 5.15
C VAL A 518 35.85 1.19 5.45
N GLY A 519 36.67 1.64 4.49
CA GLY A 519 38.11 1.73 4.68
C GLY A 519 38.52 2.78 5.71
N GLY A 520 37.83 3.91 5.79
CA GLY A 520 38.05 4.91 6.85
C GLY A 520 37.80 4.35 8.24
N TYR A 521 36.73 3.58 8.44
CA TYR A 521 36.46 2.92 9.73
C TYR A 521 37.50 1.83 10.02
N ILE A 522 37.70 0.87 9.10
CA ILE A 522 38.58 -0.30 9.32
C ILE A 522 40.03 0.14 9.55
N LEU A 523 40.56 1.11 8.79
CA LEU A 523 41.90 1.63 9.02
C LEU A 523 41.99 2.44 10.33
N GLY A 524 40.92 3.12 10.74
CA GLY A 524 40.87 3.87 11.99
C GLY A 524 40.96 3.01 13.25
N GLU A 525 40.47 1.76 13.20
CA GLU A 525 40.64 0.77 14.28
C GLU A 525 41.93 -0.04 14.10
N PHE A 526 42.14 -0.62 12.91
CA PHE A 526 43.11 -1.71 12.68
C PHE A 526 44.31 -1.31 11.80
N GLY A 527 44.51 -0.02 11.54
CA GLY A 527 45.63 0.49 10.74
C GLY A 527 47.01 0.21 11.37
N ASN A 528 47.06 -0.01 12.68
CA ASN A 528 48.23 -0.46 13.45
C ASN A 528 48.75 -1.82 12.96
N LEU A 529 47.86 -2.77 12.62
CA LEU A 529 48.22 -4.13 12.19
C LEU A 529 48.98 -4.16 10.84
N ILE A 530 48.80 -3.14 10.00
CA ILE A 530 49.45 -3.03 8.68
C ILE A 530 50.54 -1.93 8.62
N ALA A 531 50.76 -1.19 9.72
CA ALA A 531 51.74 -0.10 9.76
C ALA A 531 53.22 -0.56 9.64
N GLY A 532 53.49 -1.85 9.85
CA GLY A 532 54.83 -2.44 9.75
C GLY A 532 55.35 -2.66 8.32
N ASP A 533 54.50 -2.57 7.29
CA ASP A 533 54.94 -2.58 5.88
C ASP A 533 55.17 -1.13 5.41
N ALA A 534 56.33 -0.87 4.82
CA ALA A 534 56.70 0.43 4.27
C ALA A 534 55.71 0.94 3.20
N ARG A 535 54.93 0.05 2.55
CA ARG A 535 53.88 0.41 1.58
C ARG A 535 52.58 0.90 2.21
N SER A 536 52.36 0.61 3.49
CA SER A 536 51.19 0.99 4.27
C SER A 536 51.59 1.69 5.58
N SER A 537 52.68 2.48 5.53
CA SER A 537 53.09 3.31 6.66
C SER A 537 51.98 4.29 7.07
N PRO A 538 51.93 4.75 8.34
CA PRO A 538 50.86 5.61 8.83
C PRO A 538 50.68 6.90 8.02
N GLN A 539 51.78 7.48 7.51
CA GLN A 539 51.72 8.62 6.60
C GLN A 539 51.01 8.29 5.28
N VAL A 540 51.33 7.16 4.64
CA VAL A 540 50.67 6.75 3.38
C VAL A 540 49.19 6.41 3.60
N GLN A 541 48.84 5.79 4.74
CA GLN A 541 47.44 5.55 5.12
C GLN A 541 46.65 6.87 5.26
N PHE A 542 47.24 7.86 5.95
CA PHE A 542 46.64 9.18 6.13
C PHE A 542 46.51 9.95 4.79
N GLU A 543 47.58 10.03 4.00
CA GLU A 543 47.59 10.71 2.70
C GLU A 543 46.56 10.10 1.73
N LEU A 544 46.43 8.77 1.70
CA LEU A 544 45.44 8.08 0.88
C LEU A 544 44.00 8.49 1.26
N LEU A 545 43.66 8.46 2.55
CA LEU A 545 42.33 8.89 3.01
C LEU A 545 42.09 10.39 2.78
N HIS A 546 43.11 11.22 3.03
CA HIS A 546 43.01 12.68 2.85
C HIS A 546 42.87 13.10 1.38
N SER A 547 43.46 12.35 0.45
CA SER A 547 43.26 12.55 -1.00
C SER A 547 41.80 12.41 -1.44
N LYS A 548 41.01 11.59 -0.74
CA LYS A 548 39.58 11.35 -1.02
C LYS A 548 38.66 12.27 -0.22
N TYR A 549 39.09 12.72 0.97
CA TYR A 549 38.30 13.51 1.93
C TYR A 549 37.46 14.62 1.28
N HIS A 550 38.09 15.48 0.47
CA HIS A 550 37.46 16.66 -0.13
C HIS A 550 36.38 16.36 -1.17
N LEU A 551 36.34 15.13 -1.71
CA LEU A 551 35.42 14.71 -2.79
C LEU A 551 34.20 13.94 -2.26
N CYS A 552 34.14 13.62 -0.97
CA CYS A 552 33.08 12.81 -0.37
C CYS A 552 31.99 13.65 0.34
N SER A 553 30.83 13.05 0.57
CA SER A 553 29.73 13.67 1.32
C SER A 553 30.13 14.10 2.74
N ILE A 554 29.27 14.94 3.35
CA ILE A 554 29.40 15.39 4.73
C ILE A 554 29.55 14.20 5.69
N ALA A 555 28.70 13.18 5.58
CA ALA A 555 28.72 12.02 6.46
C ALA A 555 30.05 11.25 6.39
N THR A 556 30.61 11.08 5.19
CA THR A 556 31.91 10.42 5.00
C THR A 556 33.05 11.26 5.56
N ARG A 557 33.02 12.59 5.37
CA ARG A 557 34.01 13.50 5.98
C ARG A 557 33.94 13.46 7.52
N SER A 558 32.76 13.44 8.13
CA SER A 558 32.60 13.33 9.59
C SER A 558 33.15 12.01 10.14
N LEU A 559 32.97 10.91 9.41
CA LEU A 559 33.59 9.63 9.72
C LEU A 559 35.12 9.70 9.63
N LEU A 560 35.66 10.25 8.54
CA LEU A 560 37.12 10.38 8.36
C LEU A 560 37.79 11.30 9.40
N LEU A 561 37.12 12.35 9.89
CA LEU A 561 37.63 13.14 11.02
C LEU A 561 37.80 12.27 12.29
N SER A 562 36.91 11.29 12.48
CA SER A 562 36.98 10.33 13.58
C SER A 562 38.12 9.32 13.38
N THR A 563 38.35 8.87 12.14
CA THR A 563 39.56 8.10 11.77
C THR A 563 40.84 8.89 12.07
N TYR A 564 40.88 10.19 11.75
CA TYR A 564 42.06 11.03 11.97
C TYR A 564 42.36 11.25 13.45
N VAL A 565 41.34 11.37 14.33
CA VAL A 565 41.63 11.48 15.78
C VAL A 565 42.13 10.14 16.34
N LYS A 566 41.67 8.99 15.85
CA LYS A 566 42.25 7.69 16.18
C LYS A 566 43.68 7.54 15.68
N PHE A 567 44.01 8.00 14.47
CA PHE A 567 45.39 8.09 13.99
C PHE A 567 46.29 8.99 14.87
N CYS A 568 45.76 10.06 15.48
CA CYS A 568 46.51 10.83 16.49
C CYS A 568 46.84 10.04 17.77
N ASN A 569 46.06 8.99 18.09
CA ASN A 569 46.31 8.08 19.21
C ASN A 569 47.33 7.01 18.80
N LEU A 570 47.04 6.27 17.72
CA LEU A 570 47.84 5.13 17.25
C LEU A 570 49.23 5.54 16.77
N PHE A 571 49.38 6.72 16.17
CA PHE A 571 50.60 7.13 15.46
C PHE A 571 51.03 8.56 15.84
N PRO A 572 51.82 8.71 16.93
CA PRO A 572 52.30 10.03 17.38
C PRO A 572 53.09 10.82 16.33
N GLU A 573 53.74 10.13 15.39
CA GLU A 573 54.53 10.70 14.29
C GLU A 573 53.70 11.54 13.30
N ILE A 574 52.47 11.15 12.98
CA ILE A 574 51.60 11.88 12.03
C ILE A 574 50.66 12.88 12.72
N LYS A 575 50.67 12.95 14.05
CA LYS A 575 49.81 13.83 14.87
C LYS A 575 49.93 15.31 14.46
N GLY A 576 51.11 15.78 14.07
CA GLY A 576 51.34 17.15 13.60
C GLY A 576 50.52 17.49 12.35
N MET A 577 50.62 16.65 11.32
CA MET A 577 49.92 16.84 10.04
C MET A 577 48.40 16.78 10.22
N ILE A 578 47.90 15.86 11.05
CA ILE A 578 46.47 15.74 11.34
C ILE A 578 45.94 16.98 12.08
N GLN A 579 46.71 17.52 13.04
CA GLN A 579 46.32 18.76 13.72
C GLN A 579 46.23 19.96 12.79
N GLU A 580 46.99 20.01 11.69
CA GLU A 580 46.85 21.06 10.67
C GLU A 580 45.54 20.92 9.90
N VAL A 581 45.14 19.70 9.51
CA VAL A 581 43.84 19.43 8.87
C VAL A 581 42.66 19.83 9.77
N PHE A 582 42.72 19.56 11.08
CA PHE A 582 41.70 20.04 12.02
C PHE A 582 41.71 21.57 12.21
N ARG A 583 42.84 22.26 11.95
CA ARG A 583 42.94 23.73 12.03
C ARG A 583 42.48 24.44 10.75
N MET A 584 42.25 23.74 9.65
CA MET A 584 41.82 24.37 8.40
C MET A 584 40.46 25.08 8.57
N ASP A 585 40.38 26.33 8.11
CA ASP A 585 39.14 27.14 8.20
C ASP A 585 37.93 26.43 7.58
N HIS A 586 38.12 25.63 6.53
CA HIS A 586 37.07 24.83 5.88
C HIS A 586 36.40 23.82 6.83
N ASN A 587 37.13 23.33 7.84
CA ASN A 587 36.60 22.39 8.83
C ASN A 587 36.10 23.13 10.09
N LEU A 588 36.84 24.14 10.60
CA LEU A 588 36.47 24.89 11.80
C LEU A 588 35.27 25.84 11.61
N ARG A 589 35.09 26.38 10.40
CA ARG A 589 34.01 27.32 10.06
C ARG A 589 33.04 26.72 9.04
N ASN A 590 32.92 25.38 9.03
CA ASN A 590 31.98 24.71 8.18
C ASN A 590 30.53 25.09 8.58
N PRO A 591 29.62 25.36 7.62
CA PRO A 591 28.20 25.58 7.94
C PRO A 591 27.48 24.31 8.42
N ASP A 592 28.07 23.13 8.21
CA ASP A 592 27.56 21.87 8.76
C ASP A 592 28.03 21.67 10.21
N ALA A 593 27.05 21.49 11.10
CA ALA A 593 27.28 21.40 12.53
C ALA A 593 28.05 20.13 12.96
N GLU A 594 27.86 18.99 12.28
CA GLU A 594 28.56 17.75 12.60
C GLU A 594 30.06 17.88 12.26
N LEU A 595 30.38 18.37 11.06
CA LEU A 595 31.78 18.61 10.67
C LEU A 595 32.47 19.64 11.58
N GLN A 596 31.78 20.74 11.89
CA GLN A 596 32.31 21.77 12.77
C GLN A 596 32.57 21.24 14.18
N GLN A 597 31.59 20.54 14.78
CA GLN A 597 31.71 19.97 16.12
C GLN A 597 32.90 19.01 16.21
N ARG A 598 32.97 18.04 15.28
CA ARG A 598 34.07 17.04 15.21
C ARG A 598 35.44 17.69 15.04
N ALA A 599 35.56 18.67 14.13
CA ALA A 599 36.83 19.35 13.90
C ALA A 599 37.29 20.16 15.12
N VAL A 600 36.38 20.87 15.77
CA VAL A 600 36.70 21.68 16.97
C VAL A 600 37.03 20.78 18.16
N GLU A 601 36.24 19.75 18.44
CA GLU A 601 36.45 18.89 19.62
C GLU A 601 37.71 18.02 19.49
N TYR A 602 37.98 17.44 18.31
CA TYR A 602 39.20 16.66 18.08
C TYR A 602 40.46 17.53 18.06
N LEU A 603 40.36 18.80 17.62
CA LEU A 603 41.46 19.76 17.74
C LEU A 603 41.79 20.09 19.21
N GLN A 604 40.79 20.23 20.07
CA GLN A 604 41.03 20.49 21.50
C GLN A 604 41.52 19.22 22.21
N LEU A 605 40.89 18.07 21.96
CA LEU A 605 41.29 16.78 22.53
C LEU A 605 42.75 16.46 22.21
N SER A 606 43.17 16.60 20.96
CA SER A 606 44.56 16.31 20.53
C SER A 606 45.61 17.30 21.06
N LYS A 607 45.19 18.48 21.55
CA LYS A 607 46.06 19.53 22.13
C LYS A 607 46.15 19.50 23.66
N VAL A 608 45.02 19.24 24.33
CA VAL A 608 44.86 19.47 25.78
C VAL A 608 44.94 18.17 26.59
N ALA A 609 44.53 17.03 26.03
CA ALA A 609 44.60 15.76 26.74
C ALA A 609 46.05 15.26 26.88
N SER A 610 46.38 14.67 28.03
CA SER A 610 47.60 13.88 28.18
C SER A 610 47.54 12.62 27.30
N PRO A 611 48.68 12.01 26.93
CA PRO A 611 48.70 10.79 26.13
C PRO A 611 47.85 9.67 26.74
N ASP A 612 47.92 9.48 28.05
CA ASP A 612 47.19 8.43 28.77
C ASP A 612 45.66 8.64 28.68
N VAL A 613 45.19 9.88 28.86
CA VAL A 613 43.75 10.21 28.75
C VAL A 613 43.27 10.09 27.30
N LEU A 614 44.11 10.47 26.34
CA LEU A 614 43.80 10.34 24.92
C LEU A 614 43.73 8.85 24.51
N ALA A 615 44.62 8.02 25.05
CA ALA A 615 44.59 6.57 24.87
C ALA A 615 43.30 5.96 25.43
N THR A 616 42.92 6.26 26.68
CA THR A 616 41.69 5.73 27.31
C THR A 616 40.40 6.19 26.62
N ILE A 617 40.36 7.39 26.03
CA ILE A 617 39.19 7.88 25.29
C ILE A 617 39.08 7.23 23.89
N LEU A 618 40.20 6.82 23.31
CA LEU A 618 40.31 6.30 21.94
C LEU A 618 40.84 4.86 21.90
N GLU A 619 40.45 4.06 22.91
CA GLU A 619 40.68 2.61 22.93
C GLU A 619 39.95 1.92 21.76
N GLU A 620 40.35 0.67 21.49
CA GLU A 620 39.71 -0.17 20.48
C GLU A 620 38.23 -0.40 20.84
N MET A 621 37.34 -0.29 19.84
CA MET A 621 35.91 -0.38 20.09
C MET A 621 35.52 -1.78 20.58
N PRO A 622 34.74 -1.91 21.68
CA PRO A 622 34.27 -3.21 22.14
C PRO A 622 33.37 -3.88 21.10
N PRO A 623 33.33 -5.22 21.06
CA PRO A 623 32.57 -5.96 20.06
C PRO A 623 31.07 -5.62 20.11
N PHE A 624 30.46 -5.53 18.93
CA PHE A 624 29.04 -5.24 18.80
C PHE A 624 28.18 -6.39 19.33
N PRO A 625 27.09 -6.11 20.07
CA PRO A 625 26.19 -7.15 20.54
C PRO A 625 25.51 -7.86 19.36
N GLU A 626 25.32 -9.18 19.50
CA GLU A 626 24.61 -9.97 18.50
C GLU A 626 23.15 -9.50 18.39
N LYS A 627 22.77 -9.06 17.18
CA LYS A 627 21.42 -8.66 16.81
C LYS A 627 20.93 -9.53 15.66
N GLU A 628 19.62 -9.71 15.55
CA GLU A 628 19.01 -10.26 14.33
C GLU A 628 19.49 -9.47 13.11
N SER A 629 19.90 -10.16 12.04
CA SER A 629 20.52 -9.50 10.87
C SER A 629 19.56 -8.45 10.27
N SER A 630 19.96 -7.18 10.36
CA SER A 630 19.21 -6.03 9.84
C SER A 630 18.91 -6.18 8.35
N LEU A 631 19.82 -6.83 7.60
CA LEU A 631 19.69 -7.13 6.18
C LEU A 631 18.42 -7.94 5.88
N LEU A 632 18.09 -8.94 6.71
CA LEU A 632 16.86 -9.73 6.57
C LEU A 632 15.61 -8.90 6.91
N ALA A 633 15.69 -8.04 7.94
CA ALA A 633 14.60 -7.15 8.30
C ALA A 633 14.29 -6.14 7.19
N LYS A 634 15.33 -5.59 6.51
CA LYS A 634 15.16 -4.73 5.35
C LYS A 634 14.69 -5.50 4.12
N LEU A 635 15.17 -6.72 3.87
CA LEU A 635 14.67 -7.55 2.76
C LEU A 635 13.17 -7.84 2.93
N LYS A 636 12.70 -8.15 4.14
CA LYS A 636 11.27 -8.33 4.44
C LYS A 636 10.46 -7.05 4.19
N LYS A 637 10.91 -5.91 4.70
CA LYS A 637 10.29 -4.58 4.44
C LYS A 637 10.36 -4.13 2.98
N SER A 638 11.30 -4.68 2.20
CA SER A 638 11.54 -4.30 0.81
C SER A 638 10.71 -5.09 -0.21
N LYS A 639 10.01 -6.16 0.19
CA LYS A 639 9.09 -6.88 -0.70
C LYS A 639 7.82 -6.06 -0.95
N PRO A 640 7.25 -6.07 -2.17
CA PRO A 640 6.01 -5.38 -2.45
C PRO A 640 4.84 -6.01 -1.68
N HIS A 641 4.05 -5.16 -1.03
CA HIS A 641 2.93 -5.52 -0.14
C HIS A 641 1.84 -6.43 -0.78
N VAL A 642 1.87 -6.59 -2.11
CA VAL A 642 0.98 -7.48 -2.89
C VAL A 642 1.31 -8.96 -2.68
N GLU A 643 2.59 -9.34 -2.52
CA GLU A 643 2.97 -10.74 -2.19
C GLU A 643 2.81 -11.03 -0.69
N GLU A 644 2.84 -10.01 0.14
CA GLU A 644 2.77 -10.13 1.61
C GLU A 644 1.39 -10.65 2.07
N LEU A 645 0.31 -10.18 1.45
CA LEU A 645 -1.06 -10.64 1.71
C LEU A 645 -1.30 -12.12 1.36
N VAL A 646 -0.46 -12.73 0.53
CA VAL A 646 -0.51 -14.16 0.20
C VAL A 646 0.31 -14.97 1.20
N ASN A 647 1.52 -14.50 1.54
CA ASN A 647 2.45 -15.24 2.41
C ASN A 647 2.10 -15.16 3.91
N GLN A 648 1.56 -14.03 4.40
CA GLN A 648 1.14 -13.92 5.81
C GLN A 648 -0.03 -14.86 6.17
N ALA A 649 -0.78 -15.34 5.17
CA ALA A 649 -1.81 -16.37 5.35
C ALA A 649 -1.23 -17.79 5.50
N ALA A 650 0.00 -18.04 5.00
CA ALA A 650 0.69 -19.31 5.12
C ALA A 650 1.44 -19.43 6.46
N GLU A 651 2.21 -18.41 6.85
CA GLU A 651 3.02 -18.44 8.09
C GLU A 651 2.16 -18.61 9.37
N LYS A 652 0.90 -18.17 9.37
CA LYS A 652 -0.03 -18.40 10.50
C LYS A 652 -0.47 -19.86 10.70
N LYS A 653 -0.20 -20.77 9.77
CA LYS A 653 -0.52 -22.21 9.91
C LYS A 653 0.62 -23.05 10.52
N GLN A 654 1.81 -22.48 10.78
CA GLN A 654 2.95 -23.19 11.36
C GLN A 654 3.42 -22.59 12.70
N ARG A 655 2.70 -22.94 13.78
CA ARG A 655 3.28 -23.00 15.13
C ARG A 655 2.88 -24.34 15.76
N PRO A 656 3.84 -25.18 16.20
CA PRO A 656 3.51 -26.41 16.93
C PRO A 656 2.84 -26.07 18.26
N THR A 657 1.68 -26.66 18.51
CA THR A 657 1.06 -26.67 19.85
C THR A 657 1.91 -27.53 20.77
N ALA A 658 2.53 -26.95 21.79
CA ALA A 658 3.26 -27.74 22.78
C ALA A 658 2.29 -28.65 23.55
N MET A 659 2.55 -29.96 23.52
CA MET A 659 1.77 -30.94 24.27
C MET A 659 2.04 -30.77 25.77
N MET A 660 1.02 -30.36 26.54
CA MET A 660 1.06 -30.51 28.00
C MET A 660 0.60 -31.91 28.37
N ASN A 661 1.50 -32.69 28.96
CA ASN A 661 1.15 -33.97 29.56
C ASN A 661 0.44 -33.74 30.90
N HIS A 662 -0.61 -34.52 31.16
CA HIS A 662 -1.24 -34.59 32.48
C HIS A 662 -0.27 -35.19 33.50
N ASP A 663 -0.18 -34.61 34.70
CA ASP A 663 -0.28 -35.42 35.92
C ASP A 663 -0.84 -34.61 37.12
N THR A 664 -1.08 -35.30 38.22
CA THR A 664 -2.12 -35.01 39.23
C THR A 664 -1.61 -34.35 40.52
N LYS A 665 -2.42 -33.41 41.10
CA LYS A 665 -3.05 -33.57 42.45
C LYS A 665 -3.83 -32.34 43.00
N GLN A 666 -5.06 -32.64 43.46
CA GLN A 666 -5.72 -32.20 44.71
C GLN A 666 -6.25 -30.77 44.95
N THR A 667 -7.60 -30.68 45.04
CA THR A 667 -8.47 -29.94 46.02
C THR A 667 -8.34 -28.41 46.18
N SER A 668 -9.39 -27.56 46.24
CA SER A 668 -10.86 -27.63 46.08
C SER A 668 -11.44 -26.18 46.03
N GLY A 669 -12.69 -25.88 45.64
CA GLY A 669 -13.76 -26.68 45.03
C GLY A 669 -15.15 -26.54 45.68
N GLN A 670 -15.96 -25.51 45.32
CA GLN A 670 -17.40 -25.43 45.68
C GLN A 670 -18.25 -24.67 44.62
N LEU A 671 -19.51 -25.11 44.44
CA LEU A 671 -20.50 -24.66 43.44
C LEU A 671 -21.62 -23.80 44.08
N LEU A 672 -22.44 -23.10 43.28
CA LEU A 672 -23.87 -23.45 43.09
C LEU A 672 -24.61 -22.57 42.05
N ASP A 673 -25.63 -23.20 41.47
CA ASP A 673 -26.28 -23.06 40.16
C ASP A 673 -27.72 -22.44 40.25
N ILE A 674 -28.50 -22.45 39.14
CA ILE A 674 -29.98 -22.58 39.00
C ILE A 674 -30.81 -21.37 38.45
N SER A 675 -30.95 -21.34 37.10
CA SER A 675 -32.19 -21.60 36.30
C SER A 675 -33.46 -20.65 36.22
N PRO A 676 -34.39 -20.81 35.22
CA PRO A 676 -35.13 -19.69 34.54
C PRO A 676 -36.66 -19.88 34.26
N GLY A 677 -37.33 -18.97 33.49
CA GLY A 677 -38.49 -19.32 32.60
C GLY A 677 -39.61 -18.30 32.23
N LEU A 678 -40.00 -18.26 30.92
CA LEU A 678 -41.37 -18.16 30.30
C LEU A 678 -42.32 -16.92 30.55
N GLU A 679 -43.32 -16.48 29.71
CA GLU A 679 -43.76 -16.76 28.31
C GLU A 679 -44.80 -15.74 27.69
N THR A 680 -44.84 -15.65 26.33
CA THR A 680 -46.00 -15.40 25.39
C THR A 680 -46.87 -14.11 25.19
N LYS A 681 -46.93 -13.71 23.89
CA LYS A 681 -48.11 -13.45 22.97
C LYS A 681 -48.85 -12.08 22.81
N ALA A 682 -48.55 -11.45 21.65
CA ALA A 682 -49.42 -11.28 20.45
C ALA A 682 -50.44 -10.11 20.26
N LEU A 683 -50.16 -9.32 19.20
CA LEU A 683 -51.04 -8.76 18.13
C LEU A 683 -52.27 -7.86 18.46
N VAL A 684 -52.29 -6.64 17.89
CA VAL A 684 -53.21 -6.16 16.81
C VAL A 684 -53.16 -4.62 16.64
N ASP A 685 -52.78 -4.19 15.42
CA ASP A 685 -53.22 -3.02 14.61
C ASP A 685 -53.13 -1.52 15.01
N ILE A 686 -52.29 -0.82 14.20
CA ILE A 686 -52.66 0.26 13.25
C ILE A 686 -52.95 1.72 13.73
N PHE A 687 -52.33 2.67 12.99
CA PHE A 687 -52.51 4.13 12.96
C PHE A 687 -52.17 4.97 14.21
N SER A 688 -50.87 5.24 14.39
CA SER A 688 -50.31 6.60 14.57
C SER A 688 -48.78 6.57 14.51
N ALA A 689 -48.14 7.55 13.86
CA ALA A 689 -46.73 7.84 14.08
C ALA A 689 -46.63 8.79 15.28
N PRO A 690 -45.75 8.54 16.26
CA PRO A 690 -44.43 9.19 16.19
C PRO A 690 -43.27 8.42 16.88
N ALA A 691 -42.10 9.06 16.87
CA ALA A 691 -41.05 9.02 17.89
C ALA A 691 -40.28 7.71 18.19
N ALA A 692 -38.99 7.95 18.47
CA ALA A 692 -37.97 6.97 18.82
C ALA A 692 -38.33 6.02 19.97
N ALA A 693 -38.02 4.73 19.76
CA ALA A 693 -37.67 3.83 20.85
C ALA A 693 -36.15 3.85 21.05
N ASN A 694 -35.68 4.71 21.96
CA ASN A 694 -34.61 4.27 22.87
C ASN A 694 -35.23 3.18 23.77
N GLY A 695 -34.55 2.10 24.14
CA GLY A 695 -33.14 2.05 24.51
C GLY A 695 -33.07 2.07 26.05
N VAL A 696 -32.55 0.99 26.64
CA VAL A 696 -32.48 0.82 28.10
C VAL A 696 -31.16 0.13 28.47
N GLN A 697 -30.30 0.69 29.33
CA GLN A 697 -30.06 2.09 29.70
C GLN A 697 -28.75 2.09 30.50
N SER A 698 -27.80 2.96 30.17
CA SER A 698 -27.21 3.76 31.25
C SER A 698 -28.24 4.83 31.59
N THR A 699 -28.56 4.98 32.86
CA THR A 699 -29.60 5.90 33.32
C THR A 699 -29.15 7.36 33.13
N MET A 700 -30.15 8.23 32.92
CA MET A 700 -30.07 9.70 32.85
C MET A 700 -29.61 10.33 31.52
N ALA A 701 -30.62 10.74 30.75
CA ALA A 701 -30.63 11.95 29.92
C ALA A 701 -31.75 12.88 30.49
N PRO A 702 -31.88 14.17 30.12
CA PRO A 702 -31.22 14.84 29.01
C PRO A 702 -30.68 16.27 29.28
N THR A 703 -29.68 16.68 28.49
CA THR A 703 -29.52 18.08 28.07
C THR A 703 -29.20 18.13 26.57
N ASN A 704 -29.86 19.04 25.84
CA ASN A 704 -29.55 19.33 24.44
C ASN A 704 -28.24 20.13 24.36
N GLY A 705 -27.11 19.43 24.39
CA GLY A 705 -25.80 20.00 24.14
C GLY A 705 -24.98 19.08 23.24
N GLU A 706 -24.26 19.65 22.27
CA GLU A 706 -23.04 19.00 21.78
C GLU A 706 -22.11 18.78 23.00
N PRO A 707 -21.33 17.68 23.08
CA PRO A 707 -20.43 17.45 24.21
C PRO A 707 -19.51 18.68 24.35
N ALA A 708 -19.41 19.21 25.57
CA ALA A 708 -18.69 20.45 25.82
C ALA A 708 -17.19 20.25 25.47
N VAL A 709 -16.76 20.82 24.35
CA VAL A 709 -15.37 20.72 23.89
C VAL A 709 -14.53 21.78 24.61
N ASP A 710 -13.71 21.35 25.57
CA ASP A 710 -12.95 22.21 26.49
C ASP A 710 -12.08 23.26 25.78
N ASN A 711 -11.61 22.98 24.55
CA ASN A 711 -10.65 23.81 23.83
C ASN A 711 -11.22 24.57 22.62
N TYR A 712 -12.54 24.52 22.36
CA TYR A 712 -13.13 25.08 21.13
C TYR A 712 -12.81 26.57 20.83
N PRO A 713 -12.70 27.48 21.83
CA PRO A 713 -12.31 28.87 21.58
C PRO A 713 -10.88 29.05 21.03
N ASP A 714 -9.99 28.11 21.33
CA ASP A 714 -8.56 28.21 21.04
C ASP A 714 -8.08 27.32 19.90
N VAL A 715 -8.85 26.28 19.53
CA VAL A 715 -8.49 25.32 18.47
C VAL A 715 -8.07 26.00 17.17
N LEU A 716 -8.77 27.06 16.77
CA LEU A 716 -8.48 27.82 15.55
C LEU A 716 -7.09 28.50 15.56
N LYS A 717 -6.47 28.77 16.72
CA LYS A 717 -5.10 29.28 16.81
C LYS A 717 -4.06 28.28 16.25
N PHE A 718 -4.41 26.99 16.17
CA PHE A 718 -3.56 25.93 15.63
C PHE A 718 -3.66 25.77 14.11
N ALA A 719 -4.60 26.44 13.43
CA ALA A 719 -4.71 26.38 11.97
C ALA A 719 -3.41 26.80 11.25
N THR A 720 -2.66 27.74 11.84
CA THR A 720 -1.38 28.27 11.32
C THR A 720 -0.12 27.65 11.99
N LYS A 721 -0.28 26.70 12.93
CA LYS A 721 0.83 26.07 13.67
C LYS A 721 0.83 24.54 13.53
N ASN A 722 2.00 23.94 13.40
CA ASN A 722 2.14 22.48 13.27
C ASN A 722 2.58 21.79 14.57
N SER A 723 2.85 22.55 15.63
CA SER A 723 3.04 22.02 16.98
C SER A 723 2.61 23.04 18.03
N GLY A 724 2.32 22.56 19.23
CA GLY A 724 1.93 23.38 20.37
C GLY A 724 1.40 22.55 21.53
N VAL A 725 1.00 23.25 22.59
CA VAL A 725 0.26 22.65 23.72
C VAL A 725 -1.23 22.82 23.43
N LEU A 726 -1.96 21.70 23.36
CA LEU A 726 -3.40 21.66 23.08
C LEU A 726 -4.23 21.98 24.33
N TYR A 727 -3.74 21.53 25.50
CA TYR A 727 -4.35 21.73 26.81
C TYR A 727 -3.29 21.58 27.90
N GLU A 728 -3.39 22.35 28.99
CA GLU A 728 -2.47 22.29 30.12
C GLU A 728 -3.17 22.72 31.41
N ASP A 729 -3.06 21.90 32.45
CA ASP A 729 -3.46 22.27 33.82
C ASP A 729 -2.38 21.84 34.84
N SER A 730 -2.76 21.69 36.11
CA SER A 730 -1.89 21.22 37.20
C SER A 730 -1.66 19.70 37.20
N THR A 731 -2.45 18.94 36.46
CA THR A 731 -2.42 17.46 36.42
C THR A 731 -1.71 16.96 35.17
N ILE A 732 -2.07 17.47 33.99
CA ILE A 732 -1.61 16.96 32.69
C ILE A 732 -1.27 18.11 31.73
N GLN A 733 -0.25 17.88 30.90
CA GLN A 733 0.06 18.69 29.73
C GLN A 733 -0.14 17.85 28.47
N ILE A 734 -0.98 18.31 27.54
CA ILE A 734 -1.28 17.65 26.28
C ILE A 734 -0.60 18.45 25.16
N GLY A 735 0.56 17.98 24.70
CA GLY A 735 1.26 18.50 23.53
C GLY A 735 0.79 17.83 22.24
N TYR A 736 0.97 18.52 21.10
CA TYR A 736 0.80 17.92 19.77
C TYR A 736 1.93 18.33 18.80
N LYS A 737 2.25 17.43 17.88
CA LYS A 737 3.09 17.68 16.70
C LYS A 737 2.43 17.05 15.47
N LEU A 738 2.24 17.83 14.42
CA LEU A 738 1.57 17.44 13.18
C LEU A 738 2.56 17.50 12.01
N GLU A 739 2.69 16.38 11.30
CA GLU A 739 3.46 16.25 10.06
C GLU A 739 2.50 15.87 8.93
N THR A 740 2.46 16.62 7.83
CA THR A 740 1.56 16.34 6.70
C THR A 740 2.31 16.18 5.38
N ARG A 741 1.79 15.32 4.50
CA ARG A 741 2.35 15.07 3.16
C ARG A 741 1.22 14.63 2.22
N ALA A 742 0.94 15.45 1.21
CA ALA A 742 -0.21 15.26 0.31
C ALA A 742 -1.52 15.04 1.10
N ASN A 743 -2.21 13.92 0.88
CA ASN A 743 -3.47 13.56 1.55
C ASN A 743 -3.29 12.82 2.89
N LEU A 744 -2.06 12.67 3.38
CA LEU A 744 -1.72 11.98 4.62
C LEU A 744 -1.28 12.97 5.72
N ALA A 745 -1.72 12.73 6.94
CA ALA A 745 -1.32 13.49 8.12
C ALA A 745 -0.96 12.56 9.28
N ARG A 746 0.13 12.86 9.98
CA ARG A 746 0.65 12.11 11.13
C ARG A 746 0.66 13.03 12.33
N LEU A 747 -0.19 12.75 13.31
CA LEU A 747 -0.32 13.50 14.55
C LEU A 747 0.33 12.70 15.69
N GLY A 748 1.40 13.24 16.26
CA GLY A 748 1.94 12.81 17.54
C GLY A 748 1.30 13.61 18.66
N MET A 749 0.51 12.95 19.51
CA MET A 749 0.00 13.50 20.77
C MET A 749 0.97 13.13 21.89
N PHE A 750 1.25 14.07 22.80
CA PHE A 750 2.18 13.90 23.92
C PHE A 750 1.45 14.18 25.23
N TYR A 751 1.30 13.17 26.07
CA TYR A 751 0.63 13.26 27.36
C TYR A 751 1.70 13.28 28.47
N GLY A 752 1.97 14.47 29.01
CA GLY A 752 2.90 14.67 30.13
C GLY A 752 2.15 14.69 31.46
N ASN A 753 2.44 13.72 32.33
CA ASN A 753 1.94 13.70 33.70
C ASN A 753 2.75 14.68 34.56
N LYS A 754 2.12 15.74 35.07
CA LYS A 754 2.76 16.75 35.92
C LYS A 754 2.75 16.38 37.41
N THR A 755 2.01 15.33 37.78
CA THR A 755 1.91 14.86 39.17
C THR A 755 3.00 13.83 39.48
N ASN A 756 3.29 13.63 40.76
CA ASN A 756 4.19 12.56 41.23
C ASN A 756 3.49 11.18 41.31
N TYR A 757 2.21 11.08 40.95
CA TYR A 757 1.39 9.88 41.07
C TYR A 757 1.09 9.31 39.68
N SER A 758 1.00 7.98 39.56
CA SER A 758 0.65 7.35 38.29
C SER A 758 -0.82 7.56 37.95
N PHE A 759 -1.10 7.83 36.67
CA PHE A 759 -2.46 7.77 36.12
C PHE A 759 -2.82 6.30 35.87
N THR A 760 -4.02 5.89 36.24
CA THR A 760 -4.60 4.56 36.01
C THR A 760 -5.82 4.65 35.10
N ASP A 761 -6.14 3.56 34.40
CA ASP A 761 -7.22 3.49 33.41
C ASP A 761 -7.11 4.54 32.28
N PHE A 762 -5.89 4.87 31.88
CA PHE A 762 -5.63 5.89 30.86
C PHE A 762 -6.15 5.46 29.48
N SER A 763 -7.23 6.09 29.02
CA SER A 763 -7.97 5.69 27.80
C SER A 763 -8.27 6.88 26.88
N PRO A 764 -7.39 7.18 25.91
CA PRO A 764 -7.63 8.16 24.85
C PRO A 764 -8.49 7.56 23.71
N SER A 765 -9.75 7.99 23.61
CA SER A 765 -10.72 7.56 22.60
C SER A 765 -10.96 8.63 21.52
N LEU A 766 -10.85 8.25 20.24
CA LEU A 766 -11.00 9.17 19.11
C LEU A 766 -12.40 9.07 18.48
N PHE A 767 -13.06 10.22 18.31
CA PHE A 767 -14.41 10.35 17.77
C PHE A 767 -14.44 11.21 16.49
N CYS A 768 -14.68 10.56 15.35
CA CYS A 768 -15.04 11.22 14.08
C CYS A 768 -16.57 11.17 13.90
N SER A 769 -17.29 12.17 14.42
CA SER A 769 -18.76 12.14 14.44
C SER A 769 -19.41 12.27 13.06
N GLY A 770 -20.41 11.43 12.79
CA GLY A 770 -21.24 11.47 11.58
C GLY A 770 -20.43 11.38 10.28
N ILE A 771 -20.66 12.34 9.37
CA ILE A 771 -20.06 12.40 8.02
C ILE A 771 -18.52 12.50 8.08
N LEU A 772 -17.94 13.02 9.18
CA LEU A 772 -16.48 13.12 9.31
C LEU A 772 -15.79 11.73 9.27
N SER A 773 -16.47 10.68 9.71
CA SER A 773 -15.94 9.30 9.68
C SER A 773 -15.66 8.75 8.28
N THR A 774 -16.32 9.26 7.25
CA THR A 774 -16.10 8.88 5.84
C THR A 774 -15.21 9.87 5.08
N GLN A 775 -15.10 11.11 5.56
CA GLN A 775 -14.24 12.15 4.96
C GLN A 775 -12.79 12.05 5.45
N LEU A 776 -12.58 11.68 6.72
CA LEU A 776 -11.28 11.64 7.38
C LEU A 776 -11.10 10.32 8.14
N ILE A 777 -10.40 9.37 7.52
CA ILE A 777 -10.11 8.07 8.14
C ILE A 777 -8.96 8.25 9.13
N ALA A 778 -9.15 7.80 10.37
CA ALA A 778 -8.13 7.84 11.41
C ALA A 778 -7.73 6.43 11.87
N GLN A 779 -6.43 6.21 12.04
CA GLN A 779 -5.84 5.02 12.63
C GLN A 779 -5.02 5.43 13.85
N CYS A 780 -5.45 4.97 15.03
CA CYS A 780 -4.86 5.34 16.31
C CYS A 780 -4.03 4.18 16.87
N LYS A 781 -2.80 4.43 17.32
CA LYS A 781 -2.04 3.45 18.11
C LYS A 781 -2.58 3.43 19.54
N ALA A 782 -2.74 2.24 20.11
CA ALA A 782 -3.04 2.07 21.53
C ALA A 782 -1.92 2.67 22.41
N VAL A 783 -2.32 3.11 23.60
CA VAL A 783 -1.47 3.68 24.65
C VAL A 783 -1.58 2.78 25.88
N ASP A 784 -0.52 2.71 26.67
CA ASP A 784 -0.53 1.95 27.93
C ASP A 784 -1.55 2.54 28.91
N SER A 785 -2.30 1.69 29.60
CA SER A 785 -3.36 2.08 30.54
C SER A 785 -2.86 2.73 31.83
N THR A 786 -1.53 2.80 32.02
CA THR A 786 -0.88 3.41 33.19
C THR A 786 0.24 4.34 32.76
N ILE A 787 0.22 5.60 33.21
CA ILE A 787 1.27 6.59 32.95
C ILE A 787 1.93 6.97 34.28
N THR A 788 3.22 6.75 34.44
CA THR A 788 3.93 7.04 35.69
C THR A 788 4.05 8.53 35.98
N GLY A 789 4.13 8.89 37.26
CA GLY A 789 4.35 10.27 37.70
C GLY A 789 5.58 10.91 37.06
N GLY A 790 5.47 12.16 36.62
CA GLY A 790 6.55 12.90 35.94
C GLY A 790 6.93 12.41 34.54
N SER A 791 6.29 11.37 34.00
CA SER A 791 6.60 10.83 32.67
C SER A 791 5.80 11.49 31.54
N GLN A 792 6.30 11.37 30.30
CA GLN A 792 5.57 11.76 29.09
C GLN A 792 5.43 10.57 28.14
N VAL A 793 4.20 10.31 27.69
CA VAL A 793 3.87 9.22 26.77
C VAL A 793 3.42 9.78 25.42
N GLN A 794 3.89 9.18 24.33
CA GLN A 794 3.53 9.58 22.96
C GLN A 794 2.51 8.62 22.35
N GLN A 795 1.37 9.16 21.91
CA GLN A 795 0.40 8.46 21.07
C GLN A 795 0.53 8.92 19.62
N LEU A 796 0.48 7.97 18.69
CA LEU A 796 0.53 8.26 17.26
C LEU A 796 -0.84 8.02 16.61
N ILE A 797 -1.34 9.03 15.91
CA ILE A 797 -2.60 9.00 15.17
C ILE A 797 -2.30 9.36 13.71
N ASN A 798 -2.56 8.42 12.81
CA ASN A 798 -2.43 8.64 11.37
C ASN A 798 -3.81 8.97 10.79
N PHE A 799 -3.89 10.00 9.96
CA PHE A 799 -5.10 10.44 9.27
C PHE A 799 -4.91 10.37 7.75
N VAL A 800 -5.96 9.95 7.05
CA VAL A 800 -6.07 9.97 5.59
C VAL A 800 -7.25 10.86 5.21
N CYS A 801 -6.98 11.93 4.47
CA CYS A 801 -8.01 12.79 3.91
C CYS A 801 -8.60 12.11 2.66
N GLU A 802 -9.78 11.50 2.79
CA GLU A 802 -10.50 10.90 1.66
C GLU A 802 -11.21 11.99 0.84
N GLN A 803 -11.91 12.90 1.53
CA GLN A 803 -12.71 13.99 0.97
C GLN A 803 -12.52 15.29 1.78
N GLU A 804 -13.03 16.41 1.27
CA GLU A 804 -13.10 17.68 2.00
C GLU A 804 -13.98 17.58 3.25
N PHE A 805 -13.57 18.25 4.33
CA PHE A 805 -14.27 18.22 5.62
C PHE A 805 -14.26 19.60 6.29
N HIS A 806 -15.26 19.82 7.17
CA HIS A 806 -15.53 21.11 7.82
C HIS A 806 -15.51 21.06 9.36
N ARG A 807 -15.40 19.86 9.94
CA ARG A 807 -15.40 19.62 11.39
C ARG A 807 -14.07 18.98 11.80
N CYS A 808 -13.52 19.38 12.94
CA CYS A 808 -12.32 18.76 13.51
C CYS A 808 -12.69 17.42 14.21
N PRO A 809 -11.81 16.40 14.18
CA PRO A 809 -12.02 15.18 14.96
C PRO A 809 -11.85 15.47 16.46
N LEU A 810 -12.61 14.76 17.31
CA LEU A 810 -12.59 14.94 18.76
C LEU A 810 -11.81 13.81 19.43
N LEU A 811 -11.05 14.14 20.47
CA LEU A 811 -10.37 13.22 21.38
C LEU A 811 -11.04 13.32 22.74
N HIS A 812 -11.59 12.21 23.21
CA HIS A 812 -12.09 12.04 24.58
C HIS A 812 -10.99 11.38 25.40
N LEU A 813 -10.67 11.92 26.58
CA LEU A 813 -9.63 11.39 27.43
C LEU A 813 -10.18 11.14 28.84
N ILE A 814 -10.11 9.87 29.27
CA ILE A 814 -10.48 9.44 30.61
C ILE A 814 -9.23 8.85 31.29
N PHE A 815 -9.00 9.20 32.57
CA PHE A 815 -8.08 8.49 33.46
C PHE A 815 -8.41 8.78 34.94
N THR A 816 -7.91 7.96 35.86
CA THR A 816 -7.97 8.21 37.31
C THR A 816 -6.58 8.46 37.90
N PHE A 817 -6.51 9.24 38.97
CA PHE A 817 -5.26 9.50 39.70
C PHE A 817 -5.52 9.78 41.18
N SER A 818 -4.51 9.58 42.03
CA SER A 818 -4.57 9.90 43.46
C SER A 818 -3.96 11.26 43.74
N ASP A 819 -4.67 12.09 44.50
CA ASP A 819 -4.19 13.40 44.98
C ASP A 819 -3.37 13.29 46.28
N VAL A 820 -2.69 14.36 46.70
CA VAL A 820 -1.90 14.47 47.95
C VAL A 820 -2.70 14.11 49.20
N SER A 821 -4.04 14.25 49.14
CA SER A 821 -4.99 13.83 50.18
C SER A 821 -5.37 12.34 50.16
N ASN A 822 -4.72 11.54 49.31
CA ASN A 822 -4.99 10.12 49.02
C ASN A 822 -6.44 9.84 48.57
N ARG A 823 -7.10 10.84 47.97
CA ARG A 823 -8.42 10.73 47.33
C ARG A 823 -8.26 10.46 45.85
N GLN A 824 -9.02 9.49 45.34
CA GLN A 824 -9.09 9.18 43.92
C GLN A 824 -9.90 10.26 43.18
N GLN A 825 -9.30 10.87 42.16
CA GLN A 825 -9.93 11.81 41.25
C GLN A 825 -10.01 11.20 39.85
N SER A 826 -11.06 11.56 39.10
CA SER A 826 -11.26 11.15 37.71
C SER A 826 -11.13 12.36 36.79
N PHE A 827 -10.26 12.26 35.78
CA PHE A 827 -10.20 13.18 34.66
C PHE A 827 -11.08 12.63 33.53
N ASP A 828 -12.01 13.44 33.05
CA ASP A 828 -12.90 13.13 31.91
C ASP A 828 -13.14 14.44 31.13
N LYS A 829 -12.53 14.55 29.95
CA LYS A 829 -12.56 15.77 29.11
C LYS A 829 -12.52 15.47 27.62
N THR A 830 -13.06 16.38 26.80
CA THR A 830 -13.12 16.24 25.34
C THR A 830 -12.47 17.42 24.61
N PHE A 831 -11.52 17.13 23.74
CA PHE A 831 -10.71 18.10 23.02
C PHE A 831 -10.89 17.95 21.51
N ALA A 832 -11.11 19.05 20.78
CA ALA A 832 -10.98 19.03 19.33
C ALA A 832 -9.51 19.03 18.93
N LEU A 833 -9.13 18.13 18.02
CA LEU A 833 -7.76 17.99 17.54
C LEU A 833 -7.46 19.02 16.43
N PRO A 834 -6.21 19.51 16.31
CA PRO A 834 -5.82 20.56 15.37
C PRO A 834 -5.61 20.04 13.93
N ILE A 835 -6.54 19.23 13.44
CA ILE A 835 -6.59 18.72 12.05
C ILE A 835 -7.64 19.53 11.28
N PHE A 836 -7.17 20.28 10.28
CA PHE A 836 -7.97 21.15 9.42
C PHE A 836 -7.69 20.84 7.95
N ILE A 837 -8.63 21.15 7.06
CA ILE A 837 -8.46 20.91 5.61
C ILE A 837 -7.23 21.65 5.03
N ASN A 838 -6.84 22.80 5.59
CA ASN A 838 -5.65 23.54 5.15
C ASN A 838 -4.32 22.83 5.45
N LYS A 839 -4.30 21.82 6.33
CA LYS A 839 -3.08 21.05 6.63
C LYS A 839 -2.69 20.08 5.50
N PHE A 840 -3.58 19.85 4.53
CA PHE A 840 -3.37 19.00 3.35
C PHE A 840 -3.01 19.79 2.08
N PHE A 841 -2.53 21.04 2.24
CA PHE A 841 -1.97 21.84 1.15
C PHE A 841 -0.63 21.29 0.66
N GLU A 842 -0.52 21.13 -0.65
CA GLU A 842 0.75 21.09 -1.39
C GLU A 842 1.04 22.52 -1.91
N PRO A 843 2.14 23.17 -1.46
CA PRO A 843 2.51 24.50 -1.93
C PRO A 843 2.81 24.49 -3.43
N THR A 844 2.36 25.51 -4.17
CA THR A 844 2.59 25.60 -5.63
C THR A 844 3.10 26.97 -6.04
N ASP A 845 4.32 27.03 -6.60
CA ASP A 845 4.85 28.23 -7.25
C ASP A 845 4.22 28.43 -8.65
N MET A 846 3.93 29.67 -9.03
CA MET A 846 3.44 30.06 -10.37
C MET A 846 3.74 31.51 -10.70
N SER A 847 3.85 31.85 -11.99
CA SER A 847 4.08 33.23 -12.44
C SER A 847 2.82 34.11 -12.37
N SER A 848 2.98 35.43 -12.43
CA SER A 848 1.85 36.38 -12.38
C SER A 848 0.81 36.12 -13.50
N GLU A 849 1.27 35.87 -14.73
CA GLU A 849 0.39 35.53 -15.86
C GLU A 849 -0.41 34.24 -15.61
N GLN A 850 0.24 33.20 -15.07
CA GLN A 850 -0.40 31.93 -14.74
C GLN A 850 -1.42 32.09 -13.60
N PHE A 851 -1.06 32.84 -12.56
CA PHE A 851 -1.95 33.13 -11.43
C PHE A 851 -3.20 33.86 -11.92
N PHE A 852 -3.08 34.98 -12.62
CA PHE A 852 -4.25 35.76 -13.04
C PHE A 852 -5.08 35.06 -14.14
N THR A 853 -4.48 34.19 -14.95
CA THR A 853 -5.22 33.34 -15.88
C THR A 853 -6.12 32.35 -15.13
N ARG A 854 -5.57 31.63 -14.14
CA ARG A 854 -6.36 30.70 -13.30
C ARG A 854 -7.35 31.43 -12.40
N TRP A 855 -6.99 32.61 -11.87
CA TRP A 855 -7.86 33.47 -11.08
C TRP A 855 -9.12 33.85 -11.87
N LYS A 856 -8.97 34.26 -13.14
CA LYS A 856 -10.09 34.57 -14.04
C LYS A 856 -10.93 33.33 -14.40
N GLN A 857 -10.33 32.15 -14.51
CA GLN A 857 -11.07 30.90 -14.75
C GLN A 857 -11.96 30.51 -13.55
N LEU A 858 -11.46 30.68 -12.32
CA LEU A 858 -12.18 30.40 -11.07
C LEU A 858 -13.07 31.59 -10.61
N SER A 859 -13.74 32.27 -11.54
CA SER A 859 -14.56 33.47 -11.27
C SER A 859 -16.07 33.20 -11.19
N GLN A 860 -16.48 31.94 -11.07
CA GLN A 860 -17.89 31.58 -10.85
C GLN A 860 -18.31 31.97 -9.42
N SER A 861 -19.54 32.46 -9.26
CA SER A 861 -20.04 32.97 -7.96
C SER A 861 -20.15 31.92 -6.85
N THR A 862 -20.07 30.62 -7.18
CA THR A 862 -19.98 29.52 -6.21
C THR A 862 -18.53 29.17 -5.85
N GLN A 863 -17.56 29.45 -6.73
CA GLN A 863 -16.14 29.12 -6.56
C GLN A 863 -15.33 30.22 -5.87
N GLU A 864 -15.89 31.42 -5.80
CA GLU A 864 -15.30 32.59 -5.14
C GLU A 864 -16.02 32.90 -3.82
N ASN A 865 -15.26 33.03 -2.73
CA ASN A 865 -15.75 33.56 -1.47
C ASN A 865 -14.90 34.78 -1.07
N GLN A 866 -15.56 35.93 -0.86
CA GLN A 866 -14.93 37.17 -0.47
C GLN A 866 -15.51 37.67 0.87
N LYS A 867 -14.63 38.04 1.80
CA LYS A 867 -14.99 38.66 3.08
C LYS A 867 -14.19 39.92 3.32
N ILE A 868 -14.85 40.91 3.91
CA ILE A 868 -14.24 42.15 4.42
C ILE A 868 -14.48 42.17 5.92
N PHE A 869 -13.42 42.32 6.71
CA PHE A 869 -13.50 42.25 8.18
C PHE A 869 -12.44 43.16 8.85
N PRO A 870 -12.71 43.66 10.07
CA PRO A 870 -11.75 44.47 10.81
C PRO A 870 -10.58 43.64 11.32
N ALA A 871 -9.38 44.21 11.30
CA ALA A 871 -8.17 43.57 11.82
C ALA A 871 -8.24 43.40 13.35
N LYS A 872 -8.04 42.19 13.86
CA LYS A 872 -8.00 41.91 15.31
C LYS A 872 -6.66 42.31 15.94
N LEU A 873 -5.60 42.36 15.13
CA LEU A 873 -4.23 42.66 15.52
C LEU A 873 -3.66 43.80 14.66
N PRO A 874 -2.60 44.49 15.10
CA PRO A 874 -1.91 45.48 14.26
C PRO A 874 -1.49 44.89 12.91
N ILE A 875 -1.69 45.65 11.83
CA ILE A 875 -1.40 45.21 10.45
C ILE A 875 0.12 45.28 10.20
N ASP A 876 0.83 44.25 10.66
CA ASP A 876 2.27 44.07 10.51
C ASP A 876 2.60 43.07 9.39
N ARG A 877 3.56 43.43 8.52
CA ARG A 877 3.94 42.67 7.33
C ARG A 877 4.59 41.33 7.67
N GLU A 878 5.38 41.24 8.74
CA GLU A 878 6.09 40.00 9.11
C GLU A 878 5.14 38.97 9.72
N GLN A 879 4.24 39.42 10.60
CA GLN A 879 3.18 38.58 11.15
C GLN A 879 2.23 38.05 10.06
N ILE A 880 1.86 38.87 9.06
CA ILE A 880 1.02 38.41 7.95
C ILE A 880 1.74 37.32 7.14
N ARG A 881 3.00 37.53 6.75
CA ARG A 881 3.80 36.53 6.02
C ARG A 881 3.92 35.22 6.80
N THR A 882 4.15 35.30 8.11
CA THR A 882 4.29 34.13 9.00
C THR A 882 2.99 33.33 9.09
N LYS A 883 1.84 34.00 9.27
CA LYS A 883 0.52 33.37 9.29
C LYS A 883 0.16 32.71 7.97
N LEU A 884 0.42 33.36 6.83
CA LEU A 884 0.13 32.83 5.50
C LEU A 884 0.99 31.59 5.18
N ASN A 885 2.30 31.63 5.44
CA ASN A 885 3.18 30.47 5.26
C ASN A 885 2.79 29.31 6.20
N GLY A 886 2.45 29.59 7.46
CA GLY A 886 1.99 28.60 8.44
C GLY A 886 0.62 27.99 8.12
N PHE A 887 -0.17 28.61 7.23
CA PHE A 887 -1.47 28.11 6.80
C PHE A 887 -1.37 26.98 5.76
N GLY A 888 -0.21 26.78 5.11
CA GLY A 888 0.04 25.70 4.14
C GLY A 888 0.27 26.11 2.67
N PRO A 889 -0.43 27.09 2.07
CA PRO A 889 -0.21 27.44 0.66
C PRO A 889 1.08 28.25 0.47
N ARG A 890 1.63 28.23 -0.74
CA ARG A 890 2.83 28.99 -1.10
C ARG A 890 2.50 30.48 -1.21
N LEU A 891 3.17 31.33 -0.44
CA LEU A 891 3.14 32.77 -0.63
C LEU A 891 3.98 33.16 -1.86
N LEU A 892 3.34 33.78 -2.85
CA LEU A 892 4.00 34.25 -4.08
C LEU A 892 4.45 35.70 -3.90
N GLN A 893 5.69 36.01 -4.28
CA GLN A 893 6.26 37.36 -4.24
C GLN A 893 6.08 38.04 -5.60
N GLU A 894 5.85 39.36 -5.60
CA GLU A 894 5.77 40.22 -6.80
C GLU A 894 4.72 39.81 -7.85
N VAL A 895 3.74 38.98 -7.48
CA VAL A 895 2.69 38.53 -8.40
C VAL A 895 1.56 39.56 -8.58
N ASP A 896 1.14 40.25 -7.51
CA ASP A 896 0.06 41.24 -7.58
C ASP A 896 0.56 42.61 -8.08
N PRO A 897 -0.18 43.33 -8.93
CA PRO A 897 0.18 44.69 -9.36
C PRO A 897 0.30 45.70 -8.21
N ASN A 898 -0.29 45.42 -7.04
CA ASN A 898 -0.12 46.22 -5.82
C ASN A 898 0.81 45.48 -4.83
N PRO A 899 2.00 46.03 -4.49
CA PRO A 899 2.95 45.37 -3.58
C PRO A 899 2.49 45.29 -2.11
N GLU A 900 1.40 45.97 -1.72
CA GLU A 900 0.78 45.77 -0.39
C GLU A 900 -0.11 44.51 -0.31
N ASN A 901 -0.49 43.92 -1.45
CA ASN A 901 -1.36 42.75 -1.51
C ASN A 901 -0.55 41.45 -1.40
N TYR A 902 -1.11 40.47 -0.69
CA TYR A 902 -0.51 39.14 -0.54
C TYR A 902 -1.28 38.11 -1.35
N VAL A 903 -0.56 37.32 -2.15
CA VAL A 903 -1.12 36.30 -3.03
C VAL A 903 -0.53 34.94 -2.67
N CYS A 904 -1.38 33.94 -2.45
CA CYS A 904 -0.96 32.57 -2.17
C CYS A 904 -1.60 31.57 -3.12
N ALA A 905 -0.89 30.48 -3.42
CA ALA A 905 -1.40 29.38 -4.23
C ALA A 905 -1.01 28.02 -3.66
N GLY A 906 -1.89 27.03 -3.82
CA GLY A 906 -1.63 25.65 -3.45
C GLY A 906 -2.73 24.71 -3.91
N ILE A 907 -2.47 23.42 -3.80
CA ILE A 907 -3.41 22.35 -4.14
C ILE A 907 -3.74 21.62 -2.85
N VAL A 908 -5.01 21.57 -2.44
CA VAL A 908 -5.43 20.69 -1.34
C VAL A 908 -5.55 19.28 -1.90
N ASN A 909 -4.75 18.35 -1.39
CA ASN A 909 -4.76 16.96 -1.82
C ASN A 909 -5.72 16.13 -0.95
N THR A 910 -6.82 15.68 -1.52
CA THR A 910 -7.61 14.57 -0.96
C THR A 910 -7.38 13.32 -1.80
N LYS A 911 -7.68 12.13 -1.25
CA LYS A 911 -7.49 10.87 -1.98
C LYS A 911 -8.41 10.75 -3.21
N MET A 912 -9.58 11.41 -3.17
CA MET A 912 -10.52 11.42 -4.29
C MET A 912 -10.27 12.53 -5.31
N GLN A 913 -9.72 13.68 -4.90
CA GLN A 913 -9.56 14.84 -5.80
C GLN A 913 -8.45 15.81 -5.37
N GLN A 914 -7.85 16.46 -6.37
CA GLN A 914 -6.92 17.58 -6.17
C GLN A 914 -7.66 18.90 -6.32
N ILE A 915 -7.67 19.73 -5.28
CA ILE A 915 -8.47 20.95 -5.20
C ILE A 915 -7.56 22.18 -5.26
N GLY A 916 -7.38 22.71 -6.47
CA GLY A 916 -6.58 23.93 -6.69
C GLY A 916 -7.24 25.14 -6.04
N THR A 917 -6.49 25.84 -5.18
CA THR A 917 -6.98 27.00 -4.42
C THR A 917 -6.01 28.18 -4.53
N LEU A 918 -6.57 29.35 -4.80
CA LEU A 918 -5.87 30.63 -4.90
C LEU A 918 -6.43 31.58 -3.83
N ILE A 919 -5.55 32.31 -3.14
CA ILE A 919 -5.91 33.23 -2.06
C ILE A 919 -5.31 34.60 -2.35
N ARG A 920 -6.10 35.65 -2.17
CA ARG A 920 -5.67 37.05 -2.25
C ARG A 920 -6.11 37.79 -1.00
N LEU A 921 -5.16 38.33 -0.26
CA LEU A 921 -5.37 39.11 0.97
C LEU A 921 -4.91 40.55 0.73
N GLU A 922 -5.83 41.49 0.90
CA GLU A 922 -5.63 42.90 0.59
C GLU A 922 -5.81 43.73 1.87
N PRO A 923 -4.72 44.15 2.53
CA PRO A 923 -4.77 44.92 3.77
C PRO A 923 -5.01 46.41 3.52
N ASN A 924 -6.05 46.99 4.13
CA ASN A 924 -6.26 48.44 4.16
C ASN A 924 -5.79 49.02 5.50
N LYS A 925 -4.57 49.59 5.50
CA LYS A 925 -3.95 50.22 6.68
C LYS A 925 -4.71 51.45 7.20
N GLN A 926 -5.36 52.21 6.33
CA GLN A 926 -6.12 53.41 6.72
C GLN A 926 -7.43 53.05 7.42
N ALA A 927 -8.15 52.05 6.89
CA ALA A 927 -9.42 51.58 7.45
C ALA A 927 -9.27 50.52 8.56
N LYS A 928 -8.05 50.01 8.81
CA LYS A 928 -7.76 48.85 9.69
C LYS A 928 -8.61 47.61 9.35
N MET A 929 -8.80 47.35 8.05
CA MET A 929 -9.67 46.29 7.53
C MET A 929 -8.91 45.42 6.53
N TYR A 930 -9.22 44.13 6.50
CA TYR A 930 -8.74 43.21 5.46
C TYR A 930 -9.86 42.88 4.49
N ARG A 931 -9.54 42.81 3.18
CA ARG A 931 -10.34 42.12 2.18
C ARG A 931 -9.65 40.81 1.82
N LEU A 932 -10.28 39.69 2.18
CA LEU A 932 -9.83 38.35 1.83
C LEU A 932 -10.71 37.79 0.72
N THR A 933 -10.10 37.30 -0.35
CA THR A 933 -10.77 36.56 -1.42
C THR A 933 -10.11 35.21 -1.59
N VAL A 934 -10.90 34.14 -1.49
CA VAL A 934 -10.47 32.76 -1.74
C VAL A 934 -11.23 32.24 -2.95
N ARG A 935 -10.50 31.70 -3.94
CA ARG A 935 -11.06 31.06 -5.14
C ARG A 935 -10.57 29.62 -5.20
N SER A 936 -11.48 28.67 -5.36
CA SER A 936 -11.15 27.23 -5.37
C SER A 936 -11.97 26.48 -6.41
N SER A 937 -11.46 25.35 -6.91
CA SER A 937 -12.24 24.47 -7.80
C SER A 937 -13.46 23.83 -7.12
N ARG A 938 -13.50 23.84 -5.78
CA ARG A 938 -14.64 23.41 -4.94
C ARG A 938 -15.16 24.59 -4.10
N ASP A 939 -16.46 24.81 -4.19
CA ASP A 939 -17.25 25.84 -3.50
C ASP A 939 -17.20 25.70 -1.97
N THR A 940 -17.41 24.48 -1.48
CA THR A 940 -17.39 24.13 -0.05
C THR A 940 -16.03 24.42 0.62
N VAL A 941 -14.93 24.30 -0.13
CA VAL A 941 -13.57 24.57 0.34
C VAL A 941 -13.24 26.06 0.32
N ALA A 942 -13.69 26.79 -0.72
CA ALA A 942 -13.51 28.25 -0.80
C ALA A 942 -14.12 28.97 0.40
N SER A 943 -15.35 28.61 0.80
CA SER A 943 -16.00 29.20 1.99
C SER A 943 -15.24 28.85 3.27
N HIS A 944 -14.95 27.56 3.49
CA HIS A 944 -14.38 27.11 4.76
C HIS A 944 -12.96 27.65 5.00
N LEU A 945 -12.12 27.71 3.96
CA LEU A 945 -10.79 28.33 4.07
C LEU A 945 -10.89 29.83 4.32
N CYS A 946 -11.86 30.52 3.71
CA CYS A 946 -12.14 31.94 3.97
C CYS A 946 -12.59 32.16 5.43
N ASP A 947 -13.41 31.27 5.99
CA ASP A 947 -13.83 31.29 7.39
C ASP A 947 -12.62 31.17 8.33
N ILE A 948 -11.80 30.12 8.17
CA ILE A 948 -10.64 29.88 9.04
C ILE A 948 -9.62 31.02 8.95
N LEU A 949 -9.28 31.46 7.73
CA LEU A 949 -8.33 32.56 7.53
C LEU A 949 -8.83 33.87 8.12
N SER A 950 -10.12 34.23 7.93
CA SER A 950 -10.66 35.50 8.44
C SER A 950 -10.56 35.63 9.96
N GLN A 951 -10.53 34.50 10.67
CA GLN A 951 -10.41 34.49 12.13
C GLN A 951 -8.97 34.66 12.63
N GLN A 952 -7.95 34.49 11.79
CA GLN A 952 -6.52 34.63 12.16
C GLN A 952 -6.00 36.08 12.12
N PHE A 953 -6.68 36.99 11.43
CA PHE A 953 -6.23 38.36 11.12
C PHE A 953 -6.97 39.44 11.91
#